data_AF-A0A8J3GER0-F1
#
_entry.id   AF-A0A8J3GER0-F1
#
_cell.length_a   1.000
_cell.length_b   1.000
_cell.length_c   1.000
_cell.angle_alpha   90.00
_cell.angle_beta   90.00
_cell.angle_gamma   90.00
#
_symmetry.space_group_name_H-M   'P 1'
#
loop_
_entity.id
_entity.type
_entity.pdbx_description
1 polymer ?
#
loop_
_entity_poly.entity_id
_entity_poly.type
_entity_poly.pdbx_seq_one_letter_code
_entity_poly.pdbx_strand_id
1 'polypeptide(L)'
;MHYRIFCRILAALIATTTLALAQDTLYAPMGVDASDGDYSTKVMVRWEPVAYATQYRIYRAMTNNIANAAELSVTNRPHYFDTSPTAGQTYYYWVGAENDVALSPLAGPDTGLRANGTTNFGTDTPLLPPPEPNGNALTASKAYLGKALFWEEQVSSTGTMACATCHAPTHGGTDQRSGADPTRATHPGPDGVFGTTDDVIGSPGVPLNTADGLYTWSDGYGYNEQVTGRYPRPAINAGYTDELFWDGRATSNFTDPLTSQTVLTSGAALESQAAGPLANDVEMSHIGSTWSDVIARIEAARPLALATDIPTALAAWIDDRDYPALFIEAYGDSDITVARVAMAIASYERLLFSDRTKYDRMLMGIENFTASETRGRNLFAGPRCQNCHDGPTFSDGDFHNIGVRPITGNEDMGRYDVTGRNADRGDFLTAGLRNVTLRGPFMHTGSIDTLRDVIDFYNRGGDFASTANELRPAGLNATGINDVISFLETLTDDRVADESPPFDHPTLYTNSSRIPVIADGGYPGLGNVIPQVVALEPPLVGNPSFTVGVIDGRPGAEAVFVLDITEPATSSIPPPSQVACYFPTTLIQSEEDGSGSGSVSVEIPDDPTLVGQTLYGRWYVLDDASATGIACSPTITITLFGEGGIDGKTGFAAWADMLLATLSPEDAEALANPDGDPLLNIEEYFANTDATQRNGSTLTMGSVSIDGIDYPTLSYTRRQFSADIKPIVEYSADLLTWISSNDMLEEISVVSNGDGTETITVRSLTSIQSNARQFLRLKLRLVE
;
A
#
# COMPACT_ATOMS: atom_id res chain seq x y z
N MET A 1 -32.05 -5.16 37.90
CA MET A 1 -32.33 -4.04 38.83
C MET A 1 -30.97 -3.43 39.18
N HIS A 2 -30.57 -2.20 38.81
CA HIS A 2 -31.22 -1.07 38.10
C HIS A 2 -30.15 -0.41 37.20
N TYR A 3 -30.35 0.12 35.97
CA TYR A 3 -31.53 0.49 35.17
C TYR A 3 -32.04 1.95 35.26
N ARG A 4 -31.40 2.83 34.46
CA ARG A 4 -31.80 4.14 33.90
C ARG A 4 -31.46 5.47 34.62
N ILE A 5 -31.33 6.50 33.76
CA ILE A 5 -31.29 7.98 33.93
C ILE A 5 -29.85 8.55 33.78
N PHE A 6 -29.51 9.45 32.82
CA PHE A 6 -30.30 10.11 31.75
C PHE A 6 -29.39 10.52 30.57
N CYS A 7 -29.97 10.64 29.36
CA CYS A 7 -29.33 11.27 28.19
C CYS A 7 -30.14 12.52 27.81
N ARG A 8 -29.46 13.66 27.53
CA ARG A 8 -29.89 14.83 26.71
C ARG A 8 -29.05 16.09 27.04
N ILE A 9 -28.25 16.53 26.09
CA ILE A 9 -28.02 17.92 25.60
C ILE A 9 -26.67 17.91 24.84
N LEU A 10 -26.71 17.64 23.53
CA LEU A 10 -25.81 18.22 22.51
C LEU A 10 -26.32 17.89 21.09
N ALA A 11 -27.56 18.27 20.79
CA ALA A 11 -28.18 18.06 19.48
C ALA A 11 -28.98 19.30 19.06
N ALA A 12 -28.28 20.43 18.95
CA ALA A 12 -28.84 21.72 18.49
C ALA A 12 -27.75 22.74 18.11
N LEU A 13 -26.78 22.35 17.28
CA LEU A 13 -25.86 23.32 16.64
C LEU A 13 -25.30 22.81 15.30
N ILE A 14 -26.20 22.31 14.44
CA ILE A 14 -25.93 22.26 13.00
C ILE A 14 -26.00 23.71 12.50
N ALA A 15 -24.88 24.42 12.67
CA ALA A 15 -24.60 25.66 11.96
C ALA A 15 -23.64 25.31 10.83
N THR A 16 -24.09 25.51 9.59
CA THR A 16 -23.24 25.42 8.41
C THR A 16 -22.16 26.50 8.47
N THR A 17 -20.99 26.14 8.98
CA THR A 17 -19.76 26.88 8.76
C THR A 17 -18.80 25.98 7.99
N THR A 18 -18.77 26.18 6.67
CA THR A 18 -17.63 25.83 5.84
C THR A 18 -16.44 26.69 6.28
N LEU A 19 -15.79 26.31 7.38
CA LEU A 19 -14.37 26.58 7.54
C LEU A 19 -13.65 25.58 6.64
N ALA A 20 -13.43 25.99 5.40
CA ALA A 20 -12.21 25.55 4.74
C ALA A 20 -11.08 26.01 5.68
N LEU A 21 -10.35 25.06 6.26
CA LEU A 21 -9.07 25.32 6.90
C LEU A 21 -8.08 25.68 5.79
N ALA A 22 -8.21 26.89 5.26
CA ALA A 22 -7.18 27.52 4.47
C ALA A 22 -6.00 27.75 5.42
N GLN A 23 -5.07 26.80 5.43
CA GLN A 23 -3.84 26.96 6.19
C GLN A 23 -3.08 28.15 5.58
N ASP A 24 -2.87 29.20 6.38
CA ASP A 24 -2.16 30.44 5.97
C ASP A 24 -0.69 30.18 5.58
N THR A 25 -0.20 28.95 5.76
CA THR A 25 1.15 28.50 5.43
C THR A 25 1.10 27.12 4.75
N LEU A 26 1.65 27.03 3.55
CA LEU A 26 1.90 25.75 2.86
C LEU A 26 3.38 25.38 2.94
N TYR A 27 3.65 24.08 3.10
CA TYR A 27 5.01 23.53 3.03
C TYR A 27 5.49 23.47 1.57
N ALA A 28 6.82 23.49 1.38
CA ALA A 28 7.40 23.22 0.07
C ALA A 28 7.13 21.75 -0.32
N PRO A 29 6.79 21.45 -1.58
CA PRO A 29 6.64 20.07 -2.05
C PRO A 29 7.85 19.18 -1.74
N MET A 30 7.60 17.91 -1.45
CA MET A 30 8.66 16.91 -1.28
C MET A 30 8.91 16.16 -2.59
N GLY A 31 10.05 15.48 -2.71
CA GLY A 31 10.31 14.55 -3.82
C GLY A 31 10.21 15.15 -5.22
N VAL A 32 10.66 16.40 -5.42
CA VAL A 32 10.76 16.98 -6.76
C VAL A 32 11.76 16.15 -7.57
N ASP A 33 11.28 15.48 -8.61
CA ASP A 33 12.06 14.61 -9.50
C ASP A 33 11.72 14.96 -10.96
N ALA A 34 12.75 15.17 -11.76
CA ALA A 34 12.68 15.50 -13.17
C ALA A 34 13.43 14.43 -13.98
N SER A 35 12.76 13.88 -14.99
CA SER A 35 13.31 12.78 -15.79
C SER A 35 14.62 13.15 -16.49
N ASP A 36 15.68 12.40 -16.23
CA ASP A 36 17.03 12.66 -16.77
C ASP A 36 17.39 11.68 -17.90
N GLY A 37 16.95 12.02 -19.11
CA GLY A 37 17.24 11.23 -20.32
C GLY A 37 16.23 10.13 -20.63
N ASP A 38 15.16 9.99 -19.87
CA ASP A 38 14.12 8.96 -20.12
C ASP A 38 13.30 9.20 -21.39
N TYR A 39 13.15 10.46 -21.82
CA TYR A 39 12.26 10.83 -22.91
C TYR A 39 12.93 11.70 -23.99
N SER A 40 12.64 11.42 -25.27
CA SER A 40 13.11 12.22 -26.42
C SER A 40 12.17 13.39 -26.77
N THR A 41 11.03 13.52 -26.09
CA THR A 41 9.94 14.48 -26.40
C THR A 41 9.64 15.49 -25.29
N LYS A 42 10.01 15.19 -24.05
CA LYS A 42 9.60 15.91 -22.83
C LYS A 42 10.67 15.80 -21.74
N VAL A 43 10.53 16.59 -20.68
CA VAL A 43 10.95 16.22 -19.32
C VAL A 43 9.68 16.03 -18.51
N MET A 44 9.54 14.90 -17.82
CA MET A 44 8.50 14.72 -16.81
C MET A 44 9.04 15.26 -15.50
N VAL A 45 8.35 16.23 -14.91
CA VAL A 45 8.61 16.71 -13.54
C VAL A 45 7.46 16.21 -12.67
N ARG A 46 7.78 15.62 -11.52
CA ARG A 46 6.82 15.17 -10.50
C ARG A 46 7.24 15.68 -9.13
N TRP A 47 6.33 15.63 -8.19
CA TRP A 47 6.53 15.98 -6.80
C TRP A 47 5.41 15.34 -5.98
N GLU A 48 5.67 15.20 -4.69
CA GLU A 48 4.68 14.71 -3.75
C GLU A 48 3.69 15.83 -3.38
N PRO A 49 2.37 15.54 -3.35
CA PRO A 49 1.36 16.49 -2.89
C PRO A 49 1.61 17.08 -1.50
N VAL A 50 1.16 18.31 -1.31
CA VAL A 50 1.18 19.06 -0.04
C VAL A 50 -0.24 19.21 0.48
N ALA A 51 -0.46 19.00 1.77
CA ALA A 51 -1.78 19.16 2.40
C ALA A 51 -2.33 20.58 2.16
N TYR A 52 -3.64 20.67 1.94
CA TYR A 52 -4.37 21.92 1.67
C TYR A 52 -3.94 22.70 0.40
N ALA A 53 -3.10 22.12 -0.47
CA ALA A 53 -2.71 22.74 -1.73
C ALA A 53 -3.72 22.44 -2.85
N THR A 54 -4.25 23.49 -3.50
CA THR A 54 -5.22 23.35 -4.59
C THR A 54 -4.54 23.27 -5.96
N GLN A 55 -3.33 23.82 -6.08
CA GLN A 55 -2.52 23.78 -7.30
C GLN A 55 -1.02 23.93 -7.02
N TYR A 56 -0.20 23.80 -8.06
CA TYR A 56 1.26 23.84 -8.01
C TYR A 56 1.80 24.69 -9.16
N ARG A 57 2.82 25.50 -8.87
CA ARG A 57 3.54 26.35 -9.83
C ARG A 57 4.89 25.73 -10.17
N ILE A 58 5.19 25.57 -11.46
CA ILE A 58 6.43 24.94 -11.94
C ILE A 58 7.36 26.00 -12.52
N TYR A 59 8.61 26.02 -12.08
CA TYR A 59 9.64 26.94 -12.52
C TYR A 59 10.82 26.19 -13.14
N ARG A 60 11.50 26.81 -14.11
CA ARG A 60 12.68 26.22 -14.76
C ARG A 60 13.76 27.26 -15.08
N ALA A 61 15.02 26.88 -14.90
CA ALA A 61 16.20 27.66 -15.32
C ALA A 61 17.25 26.78 -16.04
N MET A 62 18.17 27.42 -16.77
CA MET A 62 19.39 26.75 -17.33
C MET A 62 20.55 26.66 -16.31
N THR A 63 20.40 27.31 -15.16
CA THR A 63 21.41 27.37 -14.08
C THR A 63 20.72 27.08 -12.75
N ASN A 64 21.39 26.42 -11.81
CA ASN A 64 20.92 26.32 -10.42
C ASN A 64 20.96 27.72 -9.75
N ASN A 65 19.94 28.51 -10.01
CA ASN A 65 19.68 29.82 -9.40
C ASN A 65 18.23 30.20 -9.67
N ILE A 66 17.40 30.18 -8.62
CA ILE A 66 15.96 30.45 -8.73
C ILE A 66 15.65 31.88 -9.22
N ALA A 67 16.53 32.86 -8.98
CA ALA A 67 16.34 34.23 -9.47
C ALA A 67 16.40 34.34 -11.01
N ASN A 68 16.91 33.30 -11.69
CA ASN A 68 16.93 33.19 -13.15
C ASN A 68 15.82 32.26 -13.69
N ALA A 69 14.98 31.68 -12.84
CA ALA A 69 13.95 30.75 -13.25
C ALA A 69 12.71 31.46 -13.80
N ALA A 70 12.13 30.90 -14.86
CA ALA A 70 10.85 31.33 -15.40
C ALA A 70 9.75 30.37 -14.96
N GLU A 71 8.57 30.90 -14.61
CA GLU A 71 7.36 30.09 -14.43
C GLU A 71 6.98 29.48 -15.80
N LEU A 72 6.79 28.16 -15.82
CA LEU A 72 6.37 27.42 -17.01
C LEU A 72 4.86 27.22 -17.06
N SER A 73 4.26 26.86 -15.93
CA SER A 73 2.86 26.45 -15.86
C SER A 73 2.35 26.40 -14.41
N VAL A 74 1.03 26.27 -14.30
CA VAL A 74 0.30 25.97 -13.07
C VAL A 74 -0.57 24.75 -13.32
N THR A 75 -0.60 23.80 -12.38
CA THR A 75 -1.36 22.54 -12.50
C THR A 75 -1.89 22.08 -11.14
N ASN A 76 -3.01 21.37 -11.11
CA ASN A 76 -3.55 20.73 -9.90
C ASN A 76 -3.18 19.24 -9.78
N ARG A 77 -2.29 18.75 -10.65
CA ARG A 77 -1.76 17.38 -10.69
C ARG A 77 -0.45 17.29 -9.91
N PRO A 78 -0.03 16.08 -9.45
CA PRO A 78 1.31 15.86 -8.86
C PRO A 78 2.44 15.75 -9.90
N HIS A 79 2.18 16.15 -11.15
CA HIS A 79 3.17 16.08 -12.23
C HIS A 79 2.91 17.13 -13.33
N TYR A 80 3.94 17.39 -14.12
CA TYR A 80 3.93 18.24 -15.30
C TYR A 80 4.86 17.68 -16.38
N PHE A 81 4.45 17.77 -17.66
CA PHE A 81 5.28 17.38 -18.79
C PHE A 81 5.78 18.62 -19.54
N ASP A 82 7.04 18.99 -19.33
CA ASP A 82 7.66 20.08 -20.08
C ASP A 82 8.14 19.58 -21.44
N THR A 83 7.39 19.89 -22.51
CA THR A 83 7.75 19.55 -23.90
C THR A 83 8.64 20.61 -24.57
N SER A 84 8.96 21.70 -23.88
CA SER A 84 9.78 22.80 -24.40
C SER A 84 11.32 22.68 -24.28
N PRO A 85 11.94 21.75 -23.53
CA PRO A 85 13.40 21.67 -23.43
C PRO A 85 14.09 21.36 -24.76
N THR A 86 15.24 21.99 -24.97
CA THR A 86 16.22 21.57 -25.99
C THR A 86 16.78 20.20 -25.61
N ALA A 87 16.80 19.26 -26.55
CA ALA A 87 17.41 17.94 -26.33
C ALA A 87 18.91 18.08 -26.01
N GLY A 88 19.41 17.28 -25.06
CA GLY A 88 20.79 17.31 -24.61
C GLY A 88 21.17 18.49 -23.70
N GLN A 89 20.24 19.39 -23.37
CA GLN A 89 20.46 20.48 -22.43
C GLN A 89 19.82 20.13 -21.08
N THR A 90 20.63 20.08 -20.02
CA THR A 90 20.14 19.98 -18.63
C THR A 90 19.47 21.30 -18.22
N TYR A 91 18.33 21.18 -17.56
CA TYR A 91 17.64 22.28 -16.89
C TYR A 91 17.47 21.96 -15.40
N TYR A 92 17.21 22.98 -14.60
CA TYR A 92 16.87 22.87 -13.18
C TYR A 92 15.40 23.22 -12.99
N TYR A 93 14.66 22.42 -12.24
CA TYR A 93 13.23 22.57 -12.01
C TYR A 93 12.92 22.78 -10.53
N TRP A 94 11.99 23.70 -10.25
CA TRP A 94 11.45 23.94 -8.91
C TRP A 94 9.92 23.91 -8.92
N VAL A 95 9.32 23.58 -7.79
CA VAL A 95 7.86 23.50 -7.62
C VAL A 95 7.42 24.22 -6.35
N GLY A 96 6.37 25.04 -6.43
CA GLY A 96 5.68 25.61 -5.26
C GLY A 96 4.25 25.09 -5.17
N ALA A 97 3.78 24.78 -3.96
CA ALA A 97 2.38 24.48 -3.67
C ALA A 97 1.60 25.77 -3.39
N GLU A 98 0.37 25.89 -3.90
CA GLU A 98 -0.45 27.09 -3.83
C GLU A 98 -1.91 26.75 -3.44
N ASN A 99 -2.50 27.62 -2.63
CA ASN A 99 -3.94 27.68 -2.36
C ASN A 99 -4.45 29.13 -2.53
N ASP A 100 -5.72 29.38 -2.21
CA ASP A 100 -6.35 30.70 -2.39
C ASP A 100 -5.70 31.85 -1.58
N VAL A 101 -4.86 31.56 -0.57
CA VAL A 101 -4.28 32.56 0.35
C VAL A 101 -2.75 32.56 0.39
N ALA A 102 -2.09 31.46 0.04
CA ALA A 102 -0.65 31.28 0.20
C ALA A 102 0.00 30.52 -0.97
N LEU A 103 1.26 30.88 -1.25
CA LEU A 103 2.21 30.12 -2.06
C LEU A 103 3.35 29.66 -1.14
N SER A 104 3.70 28.37 -1.19
CA SER A 104 4.78 27.79 -0.41
C SER A 104 6.16 28.36 -0.80
N PRO A 105 7.20 28.15 0.02
CA PRO A 105 8.57 28.16 -0.47
C PRO A 105 8.71 27.16 -1.64
N LEU A 106 9.60 27.46 -2.60
CA LEU A 106 9.82 26.57 -3.74
C LEU A 106 10.73 25.41 -3.34
N ALA A 107 10.29 24.19 -3.65
CA ALA A 107 11.06 22.97 -3.55
C ALA A 107 11.99 22.79 -4.76
N GLY A 108 13.15 22.16 -4.54
CA GLY A 108 14.16 21.91 -5.56
C GLY A 108 15.43 22.80 -5.44
N PRO A 109 16.31 22.79 -6.46
CA PRO A 109 16.07 22.18 -7.75
C PRO A 109 16.36 20.69 -7.79
N ASP A 110 15.67 20.02 -8.70
CA ASP A 110 16.18 18.80 -9.32
C ASP A 110 16.58 19.05 -10.79
N THR A 111 17.46 18.20 -11.33
CA THR A 111 17.90 18.29 -12.73
C THR A 111 16.99 17.50 -13.66
N GLY A 112 16.67 18.07 -14.81
CA GLY A 112 15.92 17.36 -15.85
C GLY A 112 16.50 17.56 -17.24
N LEU A 113 16.69 16.45 -17.95
CA LEU A 113 17.31 16.36 -19.26
C LEU A 113 16.38 15.67 -20.26
N ARG A 114 16.01 16.37 -21.33
CA ARG A 114 15.39 15.74 -22.49
C ARG A 114 16.46 15.03 -23.33
N ALA A 115 16.25 13.76 -23.64
CA ALA A 115 17.22 12.94 -24.36
C ALA A 115 17.42 13.37 -25.83
N ASN A 116 18.62 13.09 -26.35
CA ASN A 116 18.90 13.13 -27.78
C ASN A 116 18.38 11.85 -28.44
N GLY A 117 17.13 11.88 -28.89
CA GLY A 117 16.47 10.74 -29.54
C GLY A 117 15.61 11.14 -30.74
N THR A 118 14.96 10.15 -31.35
CA THR A 118 14.04 10.34 -32.48
C THR A 118 12.60 10.52 -32.01
N THR A 119 11.86 11.40 -32.69
CA THR A 119 10.42 11.66 -32.44
C THR A 119 9.50 11.06 -33.52
N ASN A 120 10.04 10.24 -34.41
CA ASN A 120 9.28 9.53 -35.44
C ASN A 120 9.18 8.05 -35.08
N PHE A 121 8.09 7.69 -34.40
CA PHE A 121 7.85 6.35 -33.86
C PHE A 121 7.36 5.33 -34.93
N GLY A 122 7.14 5.77 -36.17
CA GLY A 122 6.64 4.91 -37.25
C GLY A 122 5.19 4.49 -36.99
N THR A 123 4.99 3.18 -36.73
CA THR A 123 3.69 2.59 -36.37
C THR A 123 3.56 2.32 -34.88
N ASP A 124 4.66 2.24 -34.14
CA ASP A 124 4.63 2.10 -32.69
C ASP A 124 4.18 3.43 -32.04
N THR A 125 3.52 3.36 -30.89
CA THR A 125 3.11 4.55 -30.12
C THR A 125 3.67 4.48 -28.70
N PRO A 126 4.32 5.54 -28.19
CA PRO A 126 4.72 5.60 -26.78
C PRO A 126 3.52 5.49 -25.84
N LEU A 127 3.74 4.98 -24.62
CA LEU A 127 2.75 5.06 -23.57
C LEU A 127 2.54 6.53 -23.17
N LEU A 128 1.33 7.05 -23.40
CA LEU A 128 0.87 8.36 -22.94
C LEU A 128 0.17 8.18 -21.58
N PRO A 129 -0.05 9.23 -20.77
CA PRO A 129 -0.82 9.11 -19.53
C PRO A 129 -2.21 8.48 -19.74
N PRO A 130 -2.77 7.74 -18.76
CA PRO A 130 -4.09 7.13 -18.88
C PRO A 130 -5.21 8.16 -19.13
N PRO A 131 -6.25 7.81 -19.90
CA PRO A 131 -7.43 8.65 -20.08
C PRO A 131 -8.21 8.86 -18.76
N GLU A 132 -8.76 10.06 -18.60
CA GLU A 132 -9.58 10.47 -17.46
C GLU A 132 -11.04 10.68 -17.88
N PRO A 133 -12.04 10.17 -17.14
CA PRO A 133 -13.45 10.35 -17.46
C PRO A 133 -13.93 11.75 -17.09
N ASN A 134 -14.83 12.30 -17.90
CA ASN A 134 -15.46 13.58 -17.59
C ASN A 134 -16.33 13.46 -16.32
N GLY A 135 -15.92 14.17 -15.27
CA GLY A 135 -16.51 14.07 -13.92
C GLY A 135 -15.48 13.63 -12.86
N ASN A 136 -14.44 12.88 -13.25
CA ASN A 136 -13.33 12.52 -12.37
C ASN A 136 -11.97 12.93 -12.96
N ALA A 137 -11.76 14.24 -13.12
CA ALA A 137 -10.44 14.77 -13.45
C ALA A 137 -9.45 14.49 -12.31
N LEU A 138 -8.22 14.12 -12.69
CA LEU A 138 -7.11 13.84 -11.79
C LEU A 138 -6.65 15.11 -11.09
N THR A 139 -6.54 15.04 -9.76
CA THR A 139 -5.97 16.08 -8.89
C THR A 139 -5.06 15.43 -7.84
N ALA A 140 -4.11 16.19 -7.32
CA ALA A 140 -3.17 15.75 -6.29
C ALA A 140 -3.85 15.16 -5.04
N SER A 141 -4.82 15.88 -4.45
CA SER A 141 -5.55 15.44 -3.25
C SER A 141 -6.36 14.17 -3.47
N LYS A 142 -7.14 14.06 -4.56
CA LYS A 142 -7.82 12.81 -4.95
C LYS A 142 -6.87 11.63 -5.14
N ALA A 143 -5.70 11.84 -5.75
CA ALA A 143 -4.74 10.77 -5.99
C ALA A 143 -4.10 10.26 -4.69
N TYR A 144 -3.85 11.14 -3.72
CA TYR A 144 -3.36 10.73 -2.40
C TYR A 144 -4.46 10.14 -1.50
N LEU A 145 -5.70 10.64 -1.56
CA LEU A 145 -6.85 9.95 -0.96
C LEU A 145 -7.01 8.54 -1.55
N GLY A 146 -6.83 8.40 -2.87
CA GLY A 146 -6.79 7.11 -3.56
C GLY A 146 -5.65 6.21 -3.09
N LYS A 147 -4.44 6.77 -2.90
CA LYS A 147 -3.27 6.04 -2.40
C LYS A 147 -3.50 5.55 -0.97
N ALA A 148 -4.07 6.38 -0.09
CA ALA A 148 -4.45 5.96 1.26
C ALA A 148 -5.46 4.78 1.20
N LEU A 149 -6.58 4.96 0.49
CA LEU A 149 -7.64 3.93 0.39
C LEU A 149 -7.17 2.62 -0.27
N PHE A 150 -6.27 2.67 -1.27
CA PHE A 150 -5.75 1.48 -1.95
C PHE A 150 -4.85 0.62 -1.03
N TRP A 151 -4.23 1.25 -0.03
CA TRP A 151 -3.34 0.62 0.96
C TRP A 151 -3.98 0.48 2.36
N GLU A 152 -5.29 0.70 2.49
CA GLU A 152 -6.02 0.66 3.76
C GLU A 152 -6.65 -0.71 4.04
N GLU A 153 -6.06 -1.49 4.94
CA GLU A 153 -6.61 -2.79 5.35
C GLU A 153 -7.88 -2.67 6.21
N GLN A 154 -8.09 -1.53 6.90
CA GLN A 154 -9.28 -1.28 7.73
C GLN A 154 -10.58 -1.19 6.93
N VAL A 155 -10.53 -1.06 5.61
CA VAL A 155 -11.74 -1.12 4.77
C VAL A 155 -12.29 -2.54 4.68
N SER A 156 -11.45 -3.57 4.90
CA SER A 156 -11.92 -4.95 4.98
C SER A 156 -12.68 -5.25 6.29
N SER A 157 -13.52 -6.27 6.29
CA SER A 157 -14.27 -6.70 7.49
C SER A 157 -13.39 -7.24 8.62
N THR A 158 -12.15 -7.60 8.32
CA THR A 158 -11.18 -8.25 9.22
C THR A 158 -9.97 -7.37 9.55
N GLY A 159 -9.81 -6.22 8.89
CA GLY A 159 -8.60 -5.41 9.01
C GLY A 159 -7.35 -6.07 8.40
N THR A 160 -7.51 -6.97 7.41
CA THR A 160 -6.40 -7.74 6.81
C THR A 160 -6.27 -7.60 5.29
N MET A 161 -7.25 -7.03 4.58
CA MET A 161 -7.22 -6.89 3.12
C MET A 161 -7.33 -5.43 2.68
N ALA A 162 -6.38 -5.00 1.84
CA ALA A 162 -6.43 -3.77 1.06
C ALA A 162 -6.39 -4.12 -0.44
N CYS A 163 -6.63 -3.15 -1.33
CA CYS A 163 -6.45 -3.37 -2.77
C CYS A 163 -5.00 -3.82 -3.07
N ALA A 164 -4.03 -3.21 -2.39
CA ALA A 164 -2.63 -3.53 -2.49
C ALA A 164 -2.26 -4.97 -2.10
N THR A 165 -3.02 -5.64 -1.22
CA THR A 165 -2.72 -7.02 -0.80
C THR A 165 -2.77 -8.01 -1.97
N CYS A 166 -3.65 -7.75 -2.96
CA CYS A 166 -3.77 -8.53 -4.19
C CYS A 166 -3.07 -7.88 -5.41
N HIS A 167 -2.54 -6.66 -5.27
CA HIS A 167 -2.05 -5.83 -6.38
C HIS A 167 -0.68 -5.18 -6.07
N ALA A 168 0.25 -5.97 -5.55
CA ALA A 168 1.58 -5.50 -5.15
C ALA A 168 2.44 -5.04 -6.36
N PRO A 169 3.13 -3.89 -6.29
CA PRO A 169 4.01 -3.44 -7.37
C PRO A 169 5.20 -4.37 -7.65
N THR A 170 5.80 -4.93 -6.59
CA THR A 170 6.87 -5.97 -6.67
C THR A 170 6.51 -7.12 -7.61
N HIS A 171 5.22 -7.48 -7.63
CA HIS A 171 4.68 -8.57 -8.45
C HIS A 171 3.93 -8.05 -9.69
N GLY A 172 4.41 -6.94 -10.25
CA GLY A 172 3.91 -6.34 -11.49
C GLY A 172 2.44 -5.88 -11.44
N GLY A 173 1.92 -5.60 -10.23
CA GLY A 173 0.53 -5.23 -9.94
C GLY A 173 -0.42 -6.41 -9.69
N THR A 174 0.11 -7.61 -9.44
CA THR A 174 -0.66 -8.85 -9.16
C THR A 174 -0.31 -9.40 -7.77
N ASP A 175 -0.88 -10.54 -7.38
CA ASP A 175 -0.74 -11.10 -6.04
C ASP A 175 0.41 -12.11 -5.97
N GLN A 176 1.42 -11.83 -5.13
CA GLN A 176 2.55 -12.74 -4.92
C GLN A 176 2.17 -13.97 -4.10
N ARG A 177 1.15 -13.87 -3.23
CA ARG A 177 0.75 -14.94 -2.30
C ARG A 177 0.25 -16.16 -3.07
N SER A 178 -0.47 -15.90 -4.16
CA SER A 178 -0.95 -16.87 -5.14
C SER A 178 0.14 -17.76 -5.74
N GLY A 179 1.33 -17.20 -5.99
CA GLY A 179 2.48 -17.97 -6.49
C GLY A 179 3.35 -18.56 -5.37
N ALA A 180 3.39 -17.92 -4.20
CA ALA A 180 4.19 -18.35 -3.06
C ALA A 180 3.64 -19.59 -2.35
N ASP A 181 2.31 -19.69 -2.19
CA ASP A 181 1.62 -20.88 -1.71
C ASP A 181 0.35 -21.14 -2.53
N PRO A 182 0.47 -21.85 -3.66
CA PRO A 182 -0.68 -22.21 -4.49
C PRO A 182 -1.73 -23.03 -3.72
N THR A 183 -1.35 -23.76 -2.66
CA THR A 183 -2.30 -24.60 -1.92
C THR A 183 -3.25 -23.78 -1.06
N ARG A 184 -2.76 -22.67 -0.46
CA ARG A 184 -3.60 -21.66 0.20
C ARG A 184 -4.29 -20.69 -0.76
N ALA A 185 -3.96 -20.75 -2.04
CA ALA A 185 -4.47 -19.86 -3.07
C ALA A 185 -5.23 -20.60 -4.20
N THR A 186 -5.72 -21.81 -3.94
CA THR A 186 -6.57 -22.56 -4.87
C THR A 186 -8.06 -22.32 -4.60
N HIS A 187 -8.82 -22.07 -5.65
CA HIS A 187 -10.27 -22.19 -5.69
C HIS A 187 -10.64 -23.51 -6.37
N PRO A 188 -11.57 -24.33 -5.82
CA PRO A 188 -11.87 -25.69 -6.30
C PRO A 188 -12.76 -25.72 -7.57
N GLY A 189 -12.54 -24.76 -8.47
CA GLY A 189 -13.31 -24.60 -9.70
C GLY A 189 -14.84 -24.49 -9.52
N PRO A 190 -15.60 -24.62 -10.62
CA PRO A 190 -17.06 -24.73 -10.58
C PRO A 190 -17.62 -26.10 -10.18
N ASP A 191 -16.78 -27.15 -10.08
CA ASP A 191 -17.23 -28.46 -9.56
C ASP A 191 -17.20 -28.55 -8.02
N GLY A 192 -16.44 -27.67 -7.35
CA GLY A 192 -16.35 -27.57 -5.90
C GLY A 192 -15.45 -28.61 -5.25
N VAL A 193 -14.59 -29.28 -6.02
CA VAL A 193 -13.69 -30.34 -5.54
C VAL A 193 -12.23 -29.98 -5.83
N PHE A 194 -11.42 -29.82 -4.79
CA PHE A 194 -9.98 -29.59 -4.92
C PHE A 194 -9.22 -30.76 -5.56
N GLY A 195 -8.14 -30.45 -6.27
CA GLY A 195 -7.27 -31.41 -6.94
C GLY A 195 -7.79 -31.87 -8.30
N THR A 196 -8.78 -31.14 -8.85
CA THR A 196 -9.37 -31.39 -10.17
C THR A 196 -8.71 -30.53 -11.25
N THR A 197 -9.18 -30.64 -12.50
CA THR A 197 -8.63 -29.88 -13.62
C THR A 197 -9.18 -28.46 -13.74
N ASP A 198 -10.27 -28.15 -13.04
CA ASP A 198 -10.92 -26.83 -13.00
C ASP A 198 -10.55 -25.99 -11.77
N ASP A 199 -9.74 -26.51 -10.84
CA ASP A 199 -9.01 -25.75 -9.81
C ASP A 199 -8.40 -24.46 -10.39
N VAL A 200 -8.60 -23.29 -9.77
CA VAL A 200 -8.05 -22.00 -10.21
C VAL A 200 -7.12 -21.46 -9.14
N ILE A 201 -5.93 -20.99 -9.50
CA ILE A 201 -5.11 -20.21 -8.58
C ILE A 201 -5.63 -18.77 -8.57
N GLY A 202 -6.17 -18.35 -7.42
CA GLY A 202 -6.73 -17.04 -7.17
C GLY A 202 -5.94 -16.24 -6.13
N SER A 203 -6.51 -15.13 -5.68
CA SER A 203 -6.02 -14.37 -4.53
C SER A 203 -6.70 -14.82 -3.25
N PRO A 204 -5.96 -15.05 -2.15
CA PRO A 204 -6.55 -15.18 -0.82
C PRO A 204 -7.14 -13.83 -0.38
N GLY A 205 -8.43 -13.79 -0.07
CA GLY A 205 -9.12 -12.60 0.44
C GLY A 205 -9.30 -12.68 1.96
N VAL A 206 -10.55 -12.61 2.44
CA VAL A 206 -10.87 -12.70 3.87
C VAL A 206 -11.40 -14.09 4.24
N PRO A 207 -11.17 -14.57 5.48
CA PRO A 207 -11.95 -15.67 6.05
C PRO A 207 -13.44 -15.35 6.00
N LEU A 208 -14.27 -16.37 5.83
CA LEU A 208 -15.72 -16.18 5.86
C LEU A 208 -16.13 -15.70 7.27
N ASN A 209 -16.51 -14.43 7.39
CA ASN A 209 -16.93 -13.85 8.66
C ASN A 209 -18.31 -13.18 8.57
N THR A 210 -18.89 -12.88 9.74
CA THR A 210 -20.20 -12.24 9.90
C THR A 210 -20.08 -10.78 10.38
N ALA A 211 -21.19 -10.05 10.37
CA ALA A 211 -21.25 -8.62 10.74
C ALA A 211 -20.87 -8.30 12.21
N ASP A 212 -20.76 -9.31 13.07
CA ASP A 212 -20.26 -9.22 14.44
C ASP A 212 -18.78 -9.66 14.58
N GLY A 213 -18.08 -9.79 13.45
CA GLY A 213 -16.67 -10.17 13.36
C GLY A 213 -16.41 -11.68 13.37
N LEU A 214 -17.34 -12.49 13.87
CA LEU A 214 -17.11 -13.91 14.08
C LEU A 214 -16.82 -14.68 12.78
N TYR A 215 -15.76 -15.49 12.80
CA TYR A 215 -15.49 -16.44 11.72
C TYR A 215 -16.57 -17.53 11.68
N THR A 216 -17.01 -17.83 10.47
CA THR A 216 -17.95 -18.89 10.10
C THR A 216 -17.19 -19.93 9.27
N TRP A 217 -17.58 -21.20 9.38
CA TRP A 217 -16.92 -22.26 8.62
C TRP A 217 -17.22 -22.10 7.14
N SER A 218 -16.16 -22.01 6.32
CA SER A 218 -16.26 -22.06 4.86
C SER A 218 -15.86 -23.45 4.38
N ASP A 219 -16.73 -24.11 3.61
CA ASP A 219 -16.43 -25.42 3.03
C ASP A 219 -15.14 -25.35 2.19
N GLY A 220 -14.21 -26.28 2.42
CA GLY A 220 -12.91 -26.32 1.76
C GLY A 220 -11.82 -25.40 2.31
N TYR A 221 -12.18 -24.34 3.05
CA TYR A 221 -11.24 -23.35 3.60
C TYR A 221 -11.18 -23.35 5.14
N GLY A 222 -12.21 -23.84 5.82
CA GLY A 222 -12.35 -23.79 7.27
C GLY A 222 -12.49 -22.35 7.78
N TYR A 223 -11.49 -21.90 8.55
CA TYR A 223 -11.32 -20.50 8.98
C TYR A 223 -10.13 -19.79 8.31
N ASN A 224 -9.52 -20.41 7.28
CA ASN A 224 -8.52 -19.71 6.47
C ASN A 224 -9.20 -18.72 5.53
N GLU A 225 -8.39 -17.90 4.86
CA GLU A 225 -8.85 -16.98 3.82
C GLU A 225 -9.58 -17.74 2.69
N GLN A 226 -10.73 -17.21 2.26
CA GLN A 226 -11.38 -17.67 1.02
C GLN A 226 -10.55 -17.21 -0.18
N VAL A 227 -10.67 -17.90 -1.32
CA VAL A 227 -9.88 -17.62 -2.53
C VAL A 227 -10.76 -17.13 -3.68
N THR A 228 -10.30 -16.14 -4.44
CA THR A 228 -11.04 -15.67 -5.62
C THR A 228 -11.07 -16.70 -6.76
N GLY A 229 -12.20 -16.84 -7.45
CA GLY A 229 -12.34 -17.78 -8.58
C GLY A 229 -11.53 -17.47 -9.85
N ARG A 230 -10.65 -16.45 -9.83
CA ARG A 230 -9.70 -16.07 -10.91
C ARG A 230 -8.42 -15.47 -10.31
N TYR A 231 -7.29 -15.66 -11.00
CA TYR A 231 -6.04 -14.95 -10.72
C TYR A 231 -6.21 -13.44 -10.96
N PRO A 232 -5.65 -12.53 -10.13
CA PRO A 232 -5.82 -11.09 -10.32
C PRO A 232 -5.21 -10.57 -11.62
N ARG A 233 -5.83 -9.52 -12.17
CA ARG A 233 -5.28 -8.70 -13.26
C ARG A 233 -4.27 -7.70 -12.67
N PRO A 234 -3.27 -7.25 -13.44
CA PRO A 234 -2.38 -6.19 -12.98
C PRO A 234 -3.14 -4.86 -12.82
N ALA A 235 -3.04 -4.23 -11.64
CA ALA A 235 -3.50 -2.85 -11.42
C ALA A 235 -2.61 -1.82 -12.14
N ILE A 236 -1.29 -2.12 -12.25
CA ILE A 236 -0.35 -1.30 -13.01
C ILE A 236 -0.72 -1.31 -14.50
N ASN A 237 -0.92 -0.13 -15.08
CA ASN A 237 -1.48 0.13 -16.40
C ASN A 237 -2.97 -0.28 -16.58
N ALA A 238 -3.75 -0.49 -15.52
CA ALA A 238 -5.19 -0.81 -15.66
C ALA A 238 -6.01 0.36 -16.26
N GLY A 239 -5.57 1.61 -16.08
CA GLY A 239 -6.29 2.80 -16.57
C GLY A 239 -6.36 3.00 -18.09
N TYR A 240 -5.82 2.09 -18.91
CA TYR A 240 -5.87 2.19 -20.37
C TYR A 240 -7.00 1.40 -21.04
N THR A 241 -7.70 0.51 -20.31
CA THR A 241 -8.74 -0.35 -20.89
C THR A 241 -10.14 0.17 -20.59
N ASP A 242 -11.00 0.23 -21.62
CA ASP A 242 -12.41 0.66 -21.52
C ASP A 242 -13.34 -0.37 -20.83
N GLU A 243 -12.85 -1.60 -20.64
CA GLU A 243 -13.48 -2.65 -19.85
C GLU A 243 -12.44 -3.30 -18.92
N LEU A 244 -12.86 -3.70 -17.72
CA LEU A 244 -12.02 -4.30 -16.66
C LEU A 244 -12.65 -5.56 -16.06
N PHE A 245 -11.86 -6.24 -15.21
CA PHE A 245 -11.92 -7.69 -14.95
C PHE A 245 -11.61 -8.54 -16.20
N TRP A 246 -11.43 -9.86 -16.02
CA TRP A 246 -11.12 -10.77 -17.13
C TRP A 246 -12.28 -10.96 -18.12
N ASP A 247 -13.53 -10.72 -17.70
CA ASP A 247 -14.76 -10.88 -18.50
C ASP A 247 -15.33 -9.56 -19.06
N GLY A 248 -14.82 -8.42 -18.59
CA GLY A 248 -15.25 -7.07 -18.98
C GLY A 248 -16.43 -6.52 -18.18
N ARG A 249 -16.83 -7.17 -17.07
CA ARG A 249 -18.02 -6.76 -16.29
C ARG A 249 -17.94 -5.34 -15.70
N ALA A 250 -16.74 -4.79 -15.51
CA ALA A 250 -16.56 -3.38 -15.18
C ALA A 250 -16.42 -2.58 -16.48
N THR A 251 -17.43 -1.77 -16.79
CA THR A 251 -17.52 -1.09 -18.10
C THR A 251 -17.11 0.37 -18.01
N SER A 252 -16.88 1.01 -19.15
CA SER A 252 -16.66 2.47 -19.26
C SER A 252 -17.79 3.36 -18.69
N ASN A 253 -18.93 2.80 -18.29
CA ASN A 253 -19.96 3.49 -17.50
C ASN A 253 -19.88 3.06 -16.03
N PHE A 254 -19.80 4.02 -15.11
CA PHE A 254 -19.87 3.76 -13.68
C PHE A 254 -21.24 4.14 -13.12
N THR A 255 -21.92 3.15 -12.54
CA THR A 255 -23.16 3.31 -11.80
C THR A 255 -22.90 3.01 -10.33
N ASP A 256 -23.26 3.96 -9.47
CA ASP A 256 -23.09 3.84 -8.03
C ASP A 256 -23.98 2.68 -7.52
N PRO A 257 -23.40 1.64 -6.90
CA PRO A 257 -24.12 0.41 -6.56
C PRO A 257 -25.09 0.57 -5.39
N LEU A 258 -24.95 1.62 -4.57
CA LEU A 258 -25.85 1.91 -3.45
C LEU A 258 -27.10 2.67 -3.91
N THR A 259 -26.95 3.61 -4.84
CA THR A 259 -28.02 4.50 -5.31
C THR A 259 -28.62 4.10 -6.67
N SER A 260 -27.96 3.19 -7.39
CA SER A 260 -28.26 2.83 -8.79
C SER A 260 -28.23 4.00 -9.78
N GLN A 261 -27.57 5.12 -9.43
CA GLN A 261 -27.42 6.26 -10.34
C GLN A 261 -26.12 6.16 -11.14
N THR A 262 -26.20 6.37 -12.46
CA THR A 262 -25.01 6.50 -13.30
C THR A 262 -24.28 7.80 -12.97
N VAL A 263 -23.06 7.68 -12.44
CA VAL A 263 -22.21 8.81 -12.01
C VAL A 263 -21.35 9.30 -13.17
N LEU A 264 -20.77 8.36 -13.93
CA LEU A 264 -19.88 8.64 -15.07
C LEU A 264 -20.33 7.80 -16.28
N THR A 265 -20.40 8.44 -17.46
CA THR A 265 -21.03 7.86 -18.66
C THR A 265 -20.04 7.42 -19.76
N SER A 266 -18.72 7.48 -19.49
CA SER A 266 -17.64 7.07 -20.39
C SER A 266 -16.30 7.13 -19.66
N GLY A 267 -15.32 6.31 -20.05
CA GLY A 267 -13.95 6.29 -19.50
C GLY A 267 -13.82 5.82 -18.05
N ALA A 268 -14.88 5.27 -17.46
CA ALA A 268 -15.01 5.02 -16.02
C ALA A 268 -14.83 3.54 -15.62
N ALA A 269 -14.05 2.78 -16.38
CA ALA A 269 -13.84 1.35 -16.13
C ALA A 269 -13.17 1.10 -14.77
N LEU A 270 -12.16 1.90 -14.40
CA LEU A 270 -11.51 1.82 -13.08
C LEU A 270 -12.52 2.11 -11.96
N GLU A 271 -13.31 3.18 -12.06
CA GLU A 271 -14.36 3.49 -11.08
C GLU A 271 -15.41 2.37 -10.96
N SER A 272 -15.76 1.72 -12.08
CA SER A 272 -16.64 0.56 -12.09
C SER A 272 -16.00 -0.71 -11.52
N GLN A 273 -14.67 -0.83 -11.55
CA GLN A 273 -13.93 -1.99 -11.03
C GLN A 273 -13.65 -1.83 -9.53
N ALA A 274 -13.13 -0.68 -9.11
CA ALA A 274 -12.67 -0.39 -7.75
C ALA A 274 -13.78 -0.51 -6.70
N ALA A 275 -15.04 -0.35 -7.10
CA ALA A 275 -16.17 -0.60 -6.23
C ALA A 275 -16.36 -2.10 -5.90
N GLY A 276 -16.15 -3.01 -6.85
CA GLY A 276 -16.54 -4.43 -6.72
C GLY A 276 -15.98 -5.14 -5.47
N PRO A 277 -14.64 -5.18 -5.28
CA PRO A 277 -14.02 -5.96 -4.20
C PRO A 277 -14.41 -5.54 -2.79
N LEU A 278 -14.62 -4.24 -2.55
CA LEU A 278 -14.84 -3.67 -1.21
C LEU A 278 -16.07 -4.25 -0.49
N ALA A 279 -17.10 -4.63 -1.25
CA ALA A 279 -18.34 -5.22 -0.74
C ALA A 279 -18.45 -6.75 -1.00
N ASN A 280 -17.44 -7.38 -1.60
CA ASN A 280 -17.44 -8.82 -1.89
C ASN A 280 -16.97 -9.61 -0.65
N ASP A 281 -17.73 -10.64 -0.27
CA ASP A 281 -17.53 -11.44 0.95
C ASP A 281 -16.45 -12.52 0.86
N VAL A 282 -15.90 -12.75 -0.34
CA VAL A 282 -14.64 -13.49 -0.55
C VAL A 282 -13.44 -12.55 -0.52
N GLU A 283 -13.56 -11.35 -1.13
CA GLU A 283 -12.41 -10.46 -1.36
C GLU A 283 -12.06 -9.61 -0.13
N MET A 284 -13.01 -8.84 0.43
CA MET A 284 -12.72 -7.83 1.46
C MET A 284 -13.79 -7.68 2.55
N SER A 285 -15.01 -8.19 2.38
CA SER A 285 -16.14 -7.92 3.27
C SER A 285 -16.63 -9.16 4.01
N HIS A 286 -17.53 -8.99 4.98
CA HIS A 286 -18.22 -10.12 5.62
C HIS A 286 -19.44 -10.56 4.80
N ILE A 287 -19.95 -11.77 5.04
CA ILE A 287 -21.16 -12.24 4.37
C ILE A 287 -22.33 -11.27 4.60
N GLY A 288 -23.02 -10.91 3.52
CA GLY A 288 -24.14 -9.97 3.56
C GLY A 288 -23.76 -8.50 3.86
N SER A 289 -22.48 -8.14 3.79
CA SER A 289 -22.00 -6.75 3.86
C SER A 289 -22.69 -5.84 2.86
N THR A 290 -22.94 -4.61 3.27
CA THR A 290 -23.52 -3.55 2.43
C THR A 290 -22.53 -2.40 2.26
N TRP A 291 -22.78 -1.55 1.27
CA TRP A 291 -22.04 -0.31 1.11
C TRP A 291 -22.14 0.66 2.29
N SER A 292 -23.18 0.55 3.12
CA SER A 292 -23.26 1.31 4.36
C SER A 292 -22.26 0.82 5.40
N ASP A 293 -21.98 -0.49 5.44
CA ASP A 293 -20.99 -1.07 6.35
C ASP A 293 -19.56 -0.73 5.89
N VAL A 294 -19.30 -0.76 4.58
CA VAL A 294 -18.03 -0.30 3.99
C VAL A 294 -17.77 1.18 4.29
N ILE A 295 -18.76 2.05 4.07
CA ILE A 295 -18.63 3.49 4.35
C ILE A 295 -18.42 3.73 5.85
N ALA A 296 -19.17 3.06 6.73
CA ALA A 296 -19.00 3.18 8.17
C ALA A 296 -17.60 2.75 8.66
N ARG A 297 -16.99 1.72 8.04
CA ARG A 297 -15.59 1.37 8.31
C ARG A 297 -14.62 2.46 7.88
N ILE A 298 -14.79 3.05 6.71
CA ILE A 298 -13.93 4.17 6.24
C ILE A 298 -14.12 5.41 7.13
N GLU A 299 -15.35 5.72 7.55
CA GLU A 299 -15.64 6.85 8.46
C GLU A 299 -15.04 6.66 9.87
N ALA A 300 -14.94 5.42 10.34
CA ALA A 300 -14.37 5.08 11.65
C ALA A 300 -12.85 4.83 11.63
N ALA A 301 -12.28 4.46 10.49
CA ALA A 301 -10.86 4.16 10.35
C ALA A 301 -10.00 5.44 10.45
N ARG A 302 -8.88 5.34 11.18
CA ARG A 302 -7.82 6.34 11.06
C ARG A 302 -6.90 5.97 9.89
N PRO A 303 -6.65 6.87 8.91
CA PRO A 303 -5.96 6.51 7.68
C PRO A 303 -4.59 5.84 7.93
N LEU A 304 -4.43 4.65 7.35
CA LEU A 304 -3.22 3.81 7.38
C LEU A 304 -2.71 3.41 8.78
N ALA A 305 -3.55 3.42 9.81
CA ALA A 305 -3.15 3.06 11.18
C ALA A 305 -2.50 1.66 11.33
N LEU A 306 -2.95 0.71 10.51
CA LEU A 306 -2.41 -0.65 10.49
C LEU A 306 -1.03 -0.75 9.82
N ALA A 307 -0.73 0.16 8.89
CA ALA A 307 0.46 0.10 8.05
C ALA A 307 1.76 0.47 8.80
N THR A 308 2.89 0.15 8.16
CA THR A 308 4.24 0.54 8.56
C THR A 308 4.92 1.24 7.37
N ASP A 309 6.04 1.93 7.59
CA ASP A 309 6.88 2.51 6.52
C ASP A 309 6.13 3.39 5.50
N ILE A 310 5.09 4.10 5.96
CA ILE A 310 4.28 5.00 5.14
C ILE A 310 5.21 6.04 4.49
N PRO A 311 5.19 6.22 3.15
CA PRO A 311 6.03 7.19 2.46
C PRO A 311 5.89 8.58 3.09
N THR A 312 7.02 9.23 3.43
CA THR A 312 7.04 10.40 4.31
C THR A 312 6.10 11.52 3.87
N ALA A 313 5.94 11.73 2.57
CA ALA A 313 5.04 12.76 2.05
C ALA A 313 3.55 12.35 2.05
N LEU A 314 3.23 11.06 1.95
CA LEU A 314 1.88 10.56 2.18
C LEU A 314 1.52 10.67 3.67
N ALA A 315 2.45 10.31 4.57
CA ALA A 315 2.28 10.50 6.01
C ALA A 315 2.09 11.98 6.37
N ALA A 316 2.90 12.88 5.82
CA ALA A 316 2.79 14.33 6.03
C ALA A 316 1.58 14.97 5.33
N TRP A 317 1.01 14.33 4.31
CA TRP A 317 -0.25 14.76 3.72
C TRP A 317 -1.46 14.29 4.55
N ILE A 318 -1.43 13.06 5.04
CA ILE A 318 -2.47 12.55 5.96
C ILE A 318 -2.45 13.37 7.24
N ASP A 319 -1.29 13.51 7.89
CA ASP A 319 -1.11 14.20 9.18
C ASP A 319 -2.05 13.58 10.26
N ASP A 320 -2.55 14.33 11.23
CA ASP A 320 -3.53 13.83 12.22
C ASP A 320 -4.99 13.81 11.70
N ARG A 321 -5.21 13.72 10.37
CA ARG A 321 -6.54 13.89 9.75
C ARG A 321 -7.28 12.58 9.56
N ASP A 322 -8.59 12.60 9.85
CA ASP A 322 -9.52 11.52 9.56
C ASP A 322 -9.94 11.49 8.08
N TYR A 323 -10.53 10.37 7.62
CA TYR A 323 -11.04 10.28 6.25
C TYR A 323 -12.04 11.41 5.90
N PRO A 324 -13.02 11.79 6.74
CA PRO A 324 -13.86 12.96 6.51
C PRO A 324 -13.09 14.24 6.15
N ALA A 325 -11.99 14.56 6.83
CA ALA A 325 -11.13 15.70 6.52
C ALA A 325 -10.34 15.53 5.21
N LEU A 326 -9.87 14.32 4.90
CA LEU A 326 -9.22 14.02 3.61
C LEU A 326 -10.22 14.14 2.43
N PHE A 327 -11.49 13.76 2.64
CA PHE A 327 -12.56 13.96 1.66
C PHE A 327 -12.90 15.44 1.45
N ILE A 328 -12.83 16.28 2.50
CA ILE A 328 -12.95 17.75 2.34
C ILE A 328 -11.88 18.29 1.38
N GLU A 329 -10.62 17.84 1.48
CA GLU A 329 -9.56 18.29 0.57
C GLU A 329 -9.71 17.73 -0.87
N ALA A 330 -10.21 16.50 -1.03
CA ALA A 330 -10.35 15.86 -2.33
C ALA A 330 -11.63 16.26 -3.09
N TYR A 331 -12.72 16.58 -2.38
CA TYR A 331 -14.06 16.78 -2.95
C TYR A 331 -14.79 18.05 -2.49
N GLY A 332 -14.28 18.77 -1.49
CA GLY A 332 -14.82 20.04 -1.00
C GLY A 332 -15.82 19.93 0.17
N ASP A 333 -16.18 18.72 0.58
CA ASP A 333 -17.02 18.42 1.74
C ASP A 333 -16.69 17.02 2.30
N SER A 334 -17.21 16.71 3.49
CA SER A 334 -16.89 15.48 4.24
C SER A 334 -17.64 14.23 3.80
N ASP A 335 -18.55 14.29 2.82
CA ASP A 335 -19.44 13.17 2.51
C ASP A 335 -18.67 12.01 1.86
N ILE A 336 -18.52 10.90 2.60
CA ILE A 336 -17.96 9.64 2.09
C ILE A 336 -19.06 8.89 1.35
N THR A 337 -18.84 8.62 0.06
CA THR A 337 -19.79 7.91 -0.80
C THR A 337 -19.06 6.87 -1.65
N VAL A 338 -19.76 5.81 -2.03
CA VAL A 338 -19.20 4.74 -2.90
C VAL A 338 -18.58 5.35 -4.15
N ALA A 339 -19.29 6.29 -4.78
CA ALA A 339 -18.80 7.01 -5.94
C ALA A 339 -17.46 7.73 -5.71
N ARG A 340 -17.30 8.43 -4.57
CA ARG A 340 -16.07 9.18 -4.26
C ARG A 340 -14.91 8.27 -3.82
N VAL A 341 -15.20 7.16 -3.13
CA VAL A 341 -14.20 6.11 -2.83
C VAL A 341 -13.64 5.54 -4.13
N ALA A 342 -14.51 5.06 -5.02
CA ALA A 342 -14.11 4.51 -6.31
C ALA A 342 -13.38 5.54 -7.20
N MET A 343 -13.85 6.79 -7.25
CA MET A 343 -13.18 7.88 -7.98
C MET A 343 -11.80 8.25 -7.40
N ALA A 344 -11.61 8.14 -6.09
CA ALA A 344 -10.31 8.39 -5.46
C ALA A 344 -9.31 7.28 -5.81
N ILE A 345 -9.68 6.01 -5.58
CA ILE A 345 -8.87 4.85 -5.94
C ILE A 345 -8.48 4.89 -7.43
N ALA A 346 -9.46 5.09 -8.32
CA ALA A 346 -9.23 5.23 -9.75
C ALA A 346 -8.39 6.46 -10.15
N SER A 347 -8.27 7.48 -9.29
CA SER A 347 -7.34 8.60 -9.50
C SER A 347 -5.90 8.21 -9.18
N TYR A 348 -5.67 7.39 -8.16
CA TYR A 348 -4.36 6.83 -7.83
C TYR A 348 -3.90 5.83 -8.89
N GLU A 349 -4.76 4.89 -9.32
CA GLU A 349 -4.41 3.89 -10.34
C GLU A 349 -4.02 4.51 -11.69
N ARG A 350 -4.55 5.70 -12.02
CA ARG A 350 -4.14 6.48 -13.21
C ARG A 350 -2.74 7.10 -13.09
N LEU A 351 -2.10 7.06 -11.92
CA LEU A 351 -0.67 7.37 -11.76
C LEU A 351 0.22 6.11 -11.93
N LEU A 352 -0.33 4.91 -11.80
CA LEU A 352 0.41 3.64 -11.86
C LEU A 352 0.64 3.18 -13.31
N PHE A 353 1.30 4.03 -14.12
CA PHE A 353 1.66 3.72 -15.49
C PHE A 353 3.18 3.63 -15.71
N SER A 354 3.61 2.61 -16.45
CA SER A 354 5.02 2.23 -16.55
C SER A 354 5.58 2.59 -17.94
N ASP A 355 5.88 3.88 -18.15
CA ASP A 355 6.31 4.51 -19.41
C ASP A 355 7.83 4.71 -19.60
N ARG A 356 8.68 4.12 -18.73
CA ARG A 356 10.15 4.25 -18.76
C ARG A 356 10.87 2.91 -18.98
N THR A 357 10.21 1.95 -19.62
CA THR A 357 10.80 0.64 -19.96
C THR A 357 11.96 0.78 -20.96
N LYS A 358 12.81 -0.25 -21.08
CA LYS A 358 13.84 -0.31 -22.12
C LYS A 358 13.25 -0.28 -23.54
N TYR A 359 12.05 -0.85 -23.75
CA TYR A 359 11.33 -0.74 -25.02
C TYR A 359 10.93 0.71 -25.32
N ASP A 360 10.44 1.49 -24.34
CA ASP A 360 10.12 2.91 -24.54
C ASP A 360 11.35 3.74 -24.90
N ARG A 361 12.47 3.51 -24.19
CA ARG A 361 13.76 4.15 -24.49
C ARG A 361 14.28 3.78 -25.88
N MET A 362 14.04 2.55 -26.35
CA MET A 362 14.36 2.11 -27.71
C MET A 362 13.45 2.77 -28.77
N LEU A 363 12.13 2.82 -28.56
CA LEU A 363 11.20 3.54 -29.45
C LEU A 363 11.58 5.02 -29.60
N MET A 364 12.07 5.64 -28.54
CA MET A 364 12.52 7.03 -28.53
C MET A 364 13.93 7.22 -29.11
N GLY A 365 14.63 6.15 -29.52
CA GLY A 365 15.99 6.21 -30.08
C GLY A 365 17.06 6.61 -29.07
N ILE A 366 16.80 6.39 -27.77
CA ILE A 366 17.67 6.72 -26.64
C ILE A 366 18.58 5.54 -26.32
N GLU A 367 18.01 4.33 -26.28
CA GLU A 367 18.70 3.08 -26.02
C GLU A 367 18.63 2.17 -27.26
N ASN A 368 19.58 1.24 -27.42
CA ASN A 368 19.54 0.24 -28.50
C ASN A 368 19.25 -1.15 -27.93
N PHE A 369 18.39 -1.89 -28.62
CA PHE A 369 18.19 -3.30 -28.33
C PHE A 369 19.44 -4.14 -28.60
N THR A 370 19.65 -5.17 -27.78
CA THR A 370 20.61 -6.22 -28.07
C THR A 370 20.19 -7.03 -29.30
N ALA A 371 21.12 -7.83 -29.83
CA ALA A 371 20.79 -8.71 -30.96
C ALA A 371 19.73 -9.77 -30.58
N SER A 372 19.60 -10.13 -29.30
CA SER A 372 18.56 -11.06 -28.80
C SER A 372 17.19 -10.40 -28.80
N GLU A 373 17.07 -9.27 -28.11
CA GLU A 373 15.87 -8.43 -28.03
C GLU A 373 15.34 -8.04 -29.41
N THR A 374 16.24 -7.70 -30.35
CA THR A 374 15.87 -7.37 -31.73
C THR A 374 15.25 -8.58 -32.46
N ARG A 375 15.79 -9.79 -32.28
CA ARG A 375 15.19 -11.01 -32.87
C ARG A 375 13.88 -11.35 -32.19
N GLY A 376 13.80 -11.20 -30.87
CA GLY A 376 12.59 -11.39 -30.07
C GLY A 376 11.45 -10.51 -30.53
N ARG A 377 11.69 -9.19 -30.64
CA ARG A 377 10.71 -8.24 -31.17
C ARG A 377 10.23 -8.62 -32.57
N ASN A 378 11.15 -9.01 -33.46
CA ASN A 378 10.79 -9.42 -34.83
C ASN A 378 9.97 -10.73 -34.87
N LEU A 379 10.16 -11.64 -33.92
CA LEU A 379 9.34 -12.86 -33.78
C LEU A 379 7.97 -12.53 -33.18
N PHE A 380 7.92 -11.65 -32.18
CA PHE A 380 6.71 -11.18 -31.52
C PHE A 380 5.79 -10.39 -32.47
N ALA A 381 6.38 -9.48 -33.24
CA ALA A 381 5.71 -8.71 -34.31
C ALA A 381 5.36 -9.54 -35.56
N GLY A 382 5.60 -10.85 -35.52
CA GLY A 382 5.02 -11.79 -36.47
C GLY A 382 3.51 -11.95 -36.27
N PRO A 383 2.80 -12.61 -37.21
CA PRO A 383 1.33 -12.73 -37.21
C PRO A 383 0.82 -13.75 -36.19
N ARG A 384 1.27 -13.64 -34.93
CA ARG A 384 1.03 -14.61 -33.84
C ARG A 384 0.82 -13.92 -32.50
N CYS A 385 1.80 -13.16 -31.99
CA CYS A 385 1.67 -12.48 -30.69
C CYS A 385 1.02 -11.10 -30.86
N GLN A 386 1.55 -10.27 -31.77
CA GLN A 386 1.02 -8.92 -32.04
C GLN A 386 -0.42 -8.90 -32.58
N ASN A 387 -0.99 -10.03 -33.02
CA ASN A 387 -2.40 -10.07 -33.44
C ASN A 387 -3.37 -9.66 -32.32
N CYS A 388 -3.01 -9.92 -31.06
CA CYS A 388 -3.79 -9.53 -29.88
C CYS A 388 -2.98 -8.65 -28.91
N HIS A 389 -1.68 -8.94 -28.74
CA HIS A 389 -0.81 -8.13 -27.89
C HIS A 389 -0.19 -6.95 -28.68
N ASP A 390 -1.04 -6.02 -29.12
CA ASP A 390 -0.65 -4.84 -29.89
C ASP A 390 -0.64 -3.53 -29.06
N GLY A 391 -0.21 -2.43 -29.68
CA GLY A 391 -0.36 -1.10 -29.12
C GLY A 391 0.56 -0.79 -27.92
N PRO A 392 0.38 0.36 -27.26
CA PRO A 392 1.33 0.86 -26.27
C PRO A 392 1.37 0.01 -24.99
N THR A 393 0.32 -0.74 -24.66
CA THR A 393 0.20 -1.62 -23.50
C THR A 393 0.46 -3.11 -23.80
N PHE A 394 0.68 -3.47 -25.07
CA PHE A 394 0.72 -4.85 -25.56
C PHE A 394 -0.57 -5.64 -25.27
N SER A 395 -1.71 -4.99 -25.57
CA SER A 395 -3.06 -5.54 -25.55
C SER A 395 -3.92 -4.70 -26.50
N ASP A 396 -4.71 -5.37 -27.34
CA ASP A 396 -5.74 -4.82 -28.20
C ASP A 396 -6.97 -4.30 -27.42
N GLY A 397 -7.15 -4.75 -26.17
CA GLY A 397 -8.35 -4.48 -25.38
C GLY A 397 -9.55 -5.34 -25.77
N ASP A 398 -9.37 -6.34 -26.64
CA ASP A 398 -10.39 -7.29 -27.05
C ASP A 398 -10.33 -8.58 -26.21
N PHE A 399 -11.29 -9.48 -26.46
CA PHE A 399 -11.51 -10.69 -25.66
C PHE A 399 -11.39 -11.93 -26.54
N HIS A 400 -10.60 -12.91 -26.09
CA HIS A 400 -10.23 -14.07 -26.90
C HIS A 400 -10.25 -15.36 -26.10
N ASN A 401 -10.68 -16.45 -26.75
CA ASN A 401 -10.47 -17.80 -26.27
C ASN A 401 -9.18 -18.41 -26.86
N ILE A 402 -8.17 -18.54 -26.01
CA ILE A 402 -6.87 -19.11 -26.38
C ILE A 402 -6.72 -20.60 -26.01
N GLY A 403 -7.79 -21.27 -25.57
CA GLY A 403 -7.79 -22.69 -25.21
C GLY A 403 -6.98 -23.01 -23.95
N VAL A 404 -7.07 -22.17 -22.91
CA VAL A 404 -6.50 -22.44 -21.57
C VAL A 404 -7.21 -23.64 -20.92
N ARG A 405 -8.54 -23.76 -21.11
CA ARG A 405 -9.39 -24.85 -20.61
C ARG A 405 -10.45 -25.29 -21.64
N PRO A 406 -11.04 -26.51 -21.50
CA PRO A 406 -11.91 -27.08 -22.52
C PRO A 406 -13.41 -26.95 -22.22
N ILE A 407 -14.05 -25.88 -22.70
CA ILE A 407 -15.49 -25.52 -22.49
C ILE A 407 -16.44 -26.73 -22.38
N THR A 408 -16.60 -27.25 -21.16
CA THR A 408 -17.45 -28.40 -20.84
C THR A 408 -17.96 -28.32 -19.40
N GLY A 409 -19.20 -28.79 -19.15
CA GLY A 409 -19.80 -28.74 -17.81
C GLY A 409 -20.14 -27.31 -17.36
N ASN A 410 -19.85 -27.01 -16.08
CA ASN A 410 -20.13 -25.74 -15.38
C ASN A 410 -18.95 -24.74 -15.45
N GLU A 411 -17.99 -24.91 -16.36
CA GLU A 411 -16.79 -24.09 -16.50
C GLU A 411 -17.04 -22.57 -16.52
N ASP A 412 -16.08 -21.77 -16.05
CA ASP A 412 -16.09 -20.31 -16.17
C ASP A 412 -16.32 -19.89 -17.62
N MET A 413 -17.47 -19.26 -17.90
CA MET A 413 -17.87 -18.93 -19.26
C MET A 413 -17.26 -17.60 -19.74
N GLY A 414 -16.51 -16.89 -18.88
CA GLY A 414 -15.83 -15.64 -19.21
C GLY A 414 -16.80 -14.53 -19.62
N ARG A 415 -16.50 -13.85 -20.72
CA ARG A 415 -17.31 -12.75 -21.25
C ARG A 415 -18.77 -13.12 -21.54
N TYR A 416 -19.08 -14.39 -21.79
CA TYR A 416 -20.47 -14.86 -21.94
C TYR A 416 -21.35 -14.50 -20.74
N ASP A 417 -20.83 -14.52 -19.50
CA ASP A 417 -21.63 -14.20 -18.31
C ASP A 417 -21.98 -12.70 -18.23
N VAL A 418 -21.25 -11.86 -18.97
CA VAL A 418 -21.53 -10.42 -19.12
C VAL A 418 -22.48 -10.15 -20.30
N THR A 419 -22.31 -10.85 -21.42
CA THR A 419 -23.01 -10.52 -22.69
C THR A 419 -24.18 -11.43 -23.05
N GLY A 420 -24.24 -12.64 -22.49
CA GLY A 420 -25.16 -13.71 -22.87
C GLY A 420 -24.98 -14.25 -24.29
N ARG A 421 -23.92 -13.87 -25.01
CA ARG A 421 -23.71 -14.26 -26.42
C ARG A 421 -22.89 -15.56 -26.49
N ASN A 422 -23.46 -16.62 -27.05
CA ASN A 422 -22.79 -17.93 -27.23
C ASN A 422 -21.43 -17.89 -27.98
N ALA A 423 -21.14 -16.81 -28.71
CA ALA A 423 -19.84 -16.61 -29.34
C ALA A 423 -18.73 -16.30 -28.31
N ASP A 424 -19.08 -15.62 -27.22
CA ASP A 424 -18.17 -15.05 -26.23
C ASP A 424 -17.78 -16.06 -25.12
N ARG A 425 -18.02 -17.36 -25.34
CA ARG A 425 -17.84 -18.39 -24.30
C ARG A 425 -16.37 -18.74 -24.13
N GLY A 426 -15.87 -18.57 -22.91
CA GLY A 426 -14.46 -18.74 -22.57
C GLY A 426 -13.56 -17.66 -23.18
N ASP A 427 -14.13 -16.55 -23.65
CA ASP A 427 -13.37 -15.38 -24.06
C ASP A 427 -12.99 -14.55 -22.83
N PHE A 428 -11.71 -14.18 -22.74
CA PHE A 428 -11.19 -13.33 -21.67
C PHE A 428 -10.34 -12.21 -22.25
N LEU A 429 -10.31 -11.06 -21.54
CA LEU A 429 -9.66 -9.83 -21.97
C LEU A 429 -8.15 -10.00 -22.11
N THR A 430 -7.59 -9.63 -23.26
CA THR A 430 -6.14 -9.65 -23.51
C THR A 430 -5.40 -8.87 -22.42
N ALA A 431 -4.50 -9.54 -21.69
CA ALA A 431 -3.70 -8.90 -20.65
C ALA A 431 -2.51 -8.12 -21.26
N GLY A 432 -2.27 -6.90 -20.78
CA GLY A 432 -1.12 -6.09 -21.19
C GLY A 432 0.22 -6.66 -20.68
N LEU A 433 1.23 -6.70 -21.56
CA LEU A 433 2.52 -7.36 -21.29
C LEU A 433 3.59 -6.46 -20.66
N ARG A 434 3.32 -5.19 -20.38
CA ARG A 434 4.22 -4.35 -19.56
C ARG A 434 4.39 -4.97 -18.18
N ASN A 435 5.63 -5.03 -17.70
CA ASN A 435 6.05 -5.69 -16.45
C ASN A 435 5.71 -7.19 -16.36
N VAL A 436 5.51 -7.90 -17.48
CA VAL A 436 5.13 -9.33 -17.48
C VAL A 436 6.18 -10.24 -16.82
N THR A 437 7.46 -9.83 -16.76
CA THR A 437 8.52 -10.60 -16.11
C THR A 437 8.52 -10.48 -14.59
N LEU A 438 7.75 -9.55 -14.01
CA LEU A 438 7.55 -9.42 -12.57
C LEU A 438 6.31 -10.20 -12.08
N ARG A 439 5.68 -11.03 -12.92
CA ARG A 439 4.42 -11.72 -12.60
C ARG A 439 4.60 -13.23 -12.60
N GLY A 440 3.68 -13.93 -11.94
CA GLY A 440 3.58 -15.38 -11.93
C GLY A 440 2.70 -15.88 -10.77
N PRO A 441 1.77 -16.83 -10.97
CA PRO A 441 1.49 -17.53 -12.23
C PRO A 441 0.74 -16.66 -13.26
N PHE A 442 0.35 -17.27 -14.38
CA PHE A 442 -0.21 -16.63 -15.57
C PHE A 442 -1.57 -17.20 -15.97
N MET A 443 -2.24 -16.49 -16.90
CA MET A 443 -3.63 -16.70 -17.35
C MET A 443 -4.68 -16.34 -16.29
N HIS A 444 -5.96 -16.28 -16.69
CA HIS A 444 -7.07 -16.00 -15.76
C HIS A 444 -7.23 -17.08 -14.67
N THR A 445 -6.70 -18.28 -14.92
CA THR A 445 -6.68 -19.43 -14.01
C THR A 445 -5.47 -19.49 -13.08
N GLY A 446 -4.45 -18.65 -13.29
CA GLY A 446 -3.16 -18.78 -12.60
C GLY A 446 -2.53 -20.17 -12.75
N SER A 447 -2.83 -20.91 -13.83
CA SER A 447 -2.47 -22.33 -13.97
C SER A 447 -1.20 -22.59 -14.80
N ILE A 448 -0.38 -21.57 -15.02
CA ILE A 448 0.90 -21.66 -15.73
C ILE A 448 1.94 -20.87 -14.92
N ASP A 449 2.98 -21.53 -14.44
CA ASP A 449 3.88 -20.94 -13.43
C ASP A 449 4.85 -19.91 -14.00
N THR A 450 5.48 -20.21 -15.15
CA THR A 450 6.57 -19.39 -15.69
C THR A 450 6.25 -18.80 -17.06
N LEU A 451 6.87 -17.65 -17.36
CA LEU A 451 6.79 -17.03 -18.69
C LEU A 451 7.33 -17.97 -19.80
N ARG A 452 8.27 -18.87 -19.45
CA ARG A 452 8.78 -19.88 -20.38
C ARG A 452 7.69 -20.88 -20.76
N ASP A 453 6.86 -21.31 -19.81
CA ASP A 453 5.74 -22.22 -20.02
C ASP A 453 4.59 -21.55 -20.77
N VAL A 454 4.36 -20.25 -20.53
CA VAL A 454 3.44 -19.42 -21.34
C VAL A 454 3.87 -19.42 -22.81
N ILE A 455 5.14 -19.19 -23.13
CA ILE A 455 5.59 -19.24 -24.53
C ILE A 455 5.50 -20.68 -25.09
N ASP A 456 5.75 -21.73 -24.30
CA ASP A 456 5.52 -23.11 -24.75
C ASP A 456 4.03 -23.45 -24.98
N PHE A 457 3.10 -22.81 -24.25
CA PHE A 457 1.65 -22.91 -24.46
C PHE A 457 1.25 -22.32 -25.82
N TYR A 458 1.72 -21.11 -26.13
CA TYR A 458 1.57 -20.53 -27.46
C TYR A 458 2.27 -21.39 -28.53
N ASN A 459 3.42 -21.99 -28.22
CA ASN A 459 4.20 -22.80 -29.16
C ASN A 459 3.48 -24.09 -29.57
N ARG A 460 2.75 -24.74 -28.65
CA ARG A 460 1.91 -25.92 -28.94
C ARG A 460 0.51 -25.58 -29.46
N GLY A 461 0.06 -24.33 -29.31
CA GLY A 461 -1.21 -23.82 -29.86
C GLY A 461 -2.39 -23.88 -28.89
N GLY A 462 -2.12 -23.72 -27.60
CA GLY A 462 -3.07 -23.99 -26.51
C GLY A 462 -3.10 -25.47 -26.11
N ASP A 463 -3.73 -25.77 -24.99
CA ASP A 463 -3.78 -27.13 -24.43
C ASP A 463 -4.99 -27.94 -24.94
N PHE A 464 -6.01 -27.27 -25.47
CA PHE A 464 -7.26 -27.89 -25.88
C PHE A 464 -7.70 -27.50 -27.29
N ALA A 465 -8.14 -28.50 -28.06
CA ALA A 465 -8.69 -28.31 -29.40
C ALA A 465 -10.18 -27.95 -29.32
N SER A 466 -10.49 -26.67 -29.58
CA SER A 466 -11.86 -26.15 -29.67
C SER A 466 -12.07 -25.41 -31.00
N THR A 467 -13.32 -25.30 -31.46
CA THR A 467 -13.66 -24.42 -32.59
C THR A 467 -13.65 -22.94 -32.22
N ALA A 468 -13.71 -22.62 -30.93
CA ALA A 468 -13.51 -21.28 -30.39
C ALA A 468 -12.04 -20.93 -30.13
N ASN A 469 -11.13 -21.92 -30.02
CA ASN A 469 -9.71 -21.65 -29.78
C ASN A 469 -9.08 -20.96 -31.00
N GLU A 470 -8.64 -19.73 -30.82
CA GLU A 470 -8.04 -18.91 -31.87
C GLU A 470 -6.56 -19.24 -32.13
N LEU A 471 -5.85 -19.80 -31.15
CA LEU A 471 -4.41 -20.06 -31.23
C LEU A 471 -4.04 -21.11 -32.28
N ARG A 472 -2.90 -20.86 -32.93
CA ARG A 472 -2.24 -21.80 -33.83
C ARG A 472 -0.77 -21.94 -33.41
N PRO A 473 -0.16 -23.14 -33.46
CA PRO A 473 1.16 -23.40 -32.90
C PRO A 473 2.23 -22.37 -33.31
N ALA A 474 2.85 -21.71 -32.31
CA ALA A 474 3.78 -20.59 -32.55
C ALA A 474 5.09 -20.99 -33.26
N GLY A 475 5.40 -22.29 -33.37
CA GLY A 475 6.44 -22.82 -34.26
C GLY A 475 7.86 -22.33 -33.96
N LEU A 476 8.09 -21.82 -32.75
CA LEU A 476 9.36 -21.31 -32.27
C LEU A 476 10.27 -22.49 -31.88
N ASN A 477 11.55 -22.39 -32.21
CA ASN A 477 12.59 -23.26 -31.65
C ASN A 477 13.13 -22.66 -30.33
N ALA A 478 13.92 -23.42 -29.58
CA ALA A 478 14.44 -22.98 -28.28
C ALA A 478 15.16 -21.61 -28.33
N THR A 479 15.92 -21.31 -29.38
CA THR A 479 16.55 -19.99 -29.57
C THR A 479 15.49 -18.90 -29.76
N GLY A 480 14.49 -19.13 -30.62
CA GLY A 480 13.42 -18.15 -30.87
C GLY A 480 12.55 -17.86 -29.64
N ILE A 481 12.38 -18.84 -28.75
CA ILE A 481 11.67 -18.63 -27.48
C ILE A 481 12.51 -17.78 -26.53
N ASN A 482 13.81 -18.10 -26.37
CA ASN A 482 14.71 -17.30 -25.56
C ASN A 482 14.84 -15.87 -26.10
N ASP A 483 14.87 -15.69 -27.43
CA ASP A 483 14.85 -14.39 -28.08
C ASP A 483 13.56 -13.60 -27.72
N VAL A 484 12.38 -14.24 -27.78
CA VAL A 484 11.11 -13.61 -27.38
C VAL A 484 11.09 -13.25 -25.90
N ILE A 485 11.60 -14.11 -25.01
CA ILE A 485 11.72 -13.79 -23.58
C ILE A 485 12.66 -12.59 -23.38
N SER A 486 13.81 -12.55 -24.06
CA SER A 486 14.70 -11.36 -24.04
C SER A 486 13.99 -10.08 -24.46
N PHE A 487 13.02 -10.16 -25.38
CA PHE A 487 12.21 -9.00 -25.75
C PHE A 487 11.19 -8.63 -24.66
N LEU A 488 10.51 -9.61 -24.04
CA LEU A 488 9.55 -9.35 -22.96
C LEU A 488 10.22 -8.77 -21.71
N GLU A 489 11.48 -9.12 -21.42
CA GLU A 489 12.32 -8.48 -20.41
C GLU A 489 12.50 -6.96 -20.65
N THR A 490 12.43 -6.49 -21.90
CA THR A 490 12.52 -5.04 -22.20
C THR A 490 11.24 -4.26 -21.88
N LEU A 491 10.15 -4.95 -21.53
CA LEU A 491 8.85 -4.34 -21.21
C LEU A 491 8.66 -4.07 -19.72
N THR A 492 9.68 -4.31 -18.91
CA THR A 492 9.70 -4.01 -17.48
C THR A 492 10.25 -2.60 -17.24
N ASP A 493 9.60 -1.87 -16.35
CA ASP A 493 9.98 -0.52 -15.92
C ASP A 493 10.71 -0.64 -14.58
N ASP A 494 11.96 -0.18 -14.56
CA ASP A 494 12.86 -0.32 -13.40
C ASP A 494 12.21 0.26 -12.13
N ARG A 495 11.39 1.32 -12.26
CA ARG A 495 10.67 1.95 -11.15
C ARG A 495 9.67 1.04 -10.45
N VAL A 496 9.10 0.07 -11.17
CA VAL A 496 8.14 -0.90 -10.62
C VAL A 496 8.86 -2.01 -9.86
N ALA A 497 10.01 -2.46 -10.39
CA ALA A 497 10.85 -3.46 -9.75
C ALA A 497 11.54 -2.93 -8.48
N ASP A 498 11.91 -1.65 -8.48
CA ASP A 498 12.60 -0.97 -7.38
C ASP A 498 11.61 -0.31 -6.37
N GLU A 499 10.29 -0.51 -6.50
CA GLU A 499 9.23 0.12 -5.67
C GLU A 499 9.38 1.66 -5.54
N SER A 500 10.00 2.30 -6.53
CA SER A 500 10.22 3.75 -6.52
C SER A 500 8.93 4.48 -6.93
N PRO A 501 8.77 5.78 -6.59
CA PRO A 501 7.57 6.52 -6.97
C PRO A 501 7.22 6.40 -8.47
N PRO A 502 5.95 6.49 -8.87
CA PRO A 502 4.74 6.53 -8.04
C PRO A 502 4.32 5.14 -7.50
N PHE A 503 5.19 4.13 -7.64
CA PHE A 503 4.98 2.76 -7.16
C PHE A 503 5.47 2.54 -5.73
N ASP A 504 5.90 3.62 -5.05
CA ASP A 504 6.24 3.62 -3.63
C ASP A 504 4.99 3.47 -2.76
N HIS A 505 5.13 2.82 -1.60
CA HIS A 505 3.97 2.47 -0.77
C HIS A 505 4.31 2.21 0.70
N PRO A 506 3.29 2.21 1.58
CA PRO A 506 3.40 1.64 2.92
C PRO A 506 3.65 0.12 2.89
N THR A 507 4.17 -0.41 3.98
CA THR A 507 4.12 -1.84 4.31
C THR A 507 2.77 -2.17 4.95
N LEU A 508 2.04 -3.14 4.41
CA LEU A 508 0.77 -3.62 4.96
C LEU A 508 0.97 -4.38 6.30
N TYR A 509 -0.02 -4.34 7.18
CA TYR A 509 -0.03 -5.06 8.45
C TYR A 509 0.20 -6.57 8.25
N THR A 510 -0.47 -7.21 7.28
CA THR A 510 -0.27 -8.66 7.01
C THR A 510 1.14 -9.01 6.56
N ASN A 511 1.92 -8.03 6.10
CA ASN A 511 3.30 -8.20 5.64
C ASN A 511 4.32 -7.78 6.72
N SER A 512 3.86 -7.38 7.90
CA SER A 512 4.67 -6.86 9.00
C SER A 512 4.90 -7.89 10.11
N SER A 513 5.81 -7.58 11.04
CA SER A 513 6.03 -8.35 12.27
C SER A 513 4.95 -8.16 13.35
N ARG A 514 3.88 -7.39 13.07
CA ARG A 514 2.77 -7.13 14.01
C ARG A 514 1.73 -8.26 14.05
N ILE A 515 1.78 -9.22 13.12
CA ILE A 515 0.84 -10.35 13.08
C ILE A 515 0.99 -11.25 14.33
N PRO A 516 -0.10 -11.84 14.86
CA PRO A 516 -0.02 -12.80 15.96
C PRO A 516 0.91 -13.99 15.64
N VAL A 517 1.75 -14.38 16.59
CA VAL A 517 2.72 -15.47 16.43
C VAL A 517 2.20 -16.72 17.12
N ILE A 518 1.93 -17.78 16.34
CA ILE A 518 1.52 -19.08 16.87
C ILE A 518 2.77 -19.94 17.10
N ALA A 519 2.96 -20.42 18.33
CA ALA A 519 4.07 -21.30 18.68
C ALA A 519 3.83 -22.76 18.22
N ASP A 520 4.87 -23.59 18.25
CA ASP A 520 4.71 -25.05 18.18
C ASP A 520 4.14 -25.61 19.51
N GLY A 521 3.43 -26.73 19.46
CA GLY A 521 3.08 -27.53 20.63
C GLY A 521 1.58 -27.77 20.82
N GLY A 522 1.06 -27.46 22.01
CA GLY A 522 -0.29 -27.84 22.46
C GLY A 522 -0.34 -29.17 23.21
N TYR A 523 -1.55 -29.60 23.58
CA TYR A 523 -1.81 -30.88 24.25
C TYR A 523 -2.93 -31.64 23.51
N PRO A 524 -2.69 -32.89 23.09
CA PRO A 524 -3.64 -33.60 22.23
C PRO A 524 -4.87 -34.14 22.98
N GLY A 525 -5.99 -34.16 22.27
CA GLY A 525 -7.25 -34.80 22.65
C GLY A 525 -7.37 -36.24 22.15
N LEU A 526 -8.62 -36.66 21.94
CA LEU A 526 -9.01 -37.89 21.27
C LEU A 526 -8.29 -38.04 19.92
N GLY A 527 -7.87 -39.26 19.59
CA GLY A 527 -7.20 -39.55 18.32
C GLY A 527 -5.79 -38.96 18.19
N ASN A 528 -5.24 -38.36 19.25
CA ASN A 528 -3.98 -37.61 19.24
C ASN A 528 -4.04 -36.33 18.37
N VAL A 529 -5.22 -35.72 18.24
CA VAL A 529 -5.43 -34.45 17.53
C VAL A 529 -5.17 -33.28 18.48
N ILE A 530 -4.47 -32.23 18.00
CA ILE A 530 -4.23 -30.99 18.73
C ILE A 530 -5.09 -29.90 18.09
N PRO A 531 -5.98 -29.21 18.82
CA PRO A 531 -6.76 -28.10 18.27
C PRO A 531 -5.83 -27.00 17.75
N GLN A 532 -6.05 -26.50 16.53
CA GLN A 532 -5.26 -25.42 15.95
C GLN A 532 -5.95 -24.07 16.17
N VAL A 533 -5.16 -23.03 16.43
CA VAL A 533 -5.64 -21.65 16.62
C VAL A 533 -5.52 -20.89 15.30
N VAL A 534 -6.51 -20.05 15.01
CA VAL A 534 -6.51 -19.16 13.84
C VAL A 534 -6.75 -17.73 14.34
N ALA A 535 -5.83 -16.81 14.07
CA ALA A 535 -6.04 -15.38 14.31
C ALA A 535 -5.23 -14.61 13.27
N LEU A 536 -5.92 -13.74 12.53
CA LEU A 536 -5.37 -13.02 11.39
C LEU A 536 -5.56 -11.50 11.52
N GLU A 537 -6.57 -11.09 12.30
CA GLU A 537 -6.98 -9.70 12.48
C GLU A 537 -5.94 -8.89 13.29
N PRO A 538 -5.88 -7.56 13.13
CA PRO A 538 -4.88 -6.74 13.79
C PRO A 538 -5.12 -6.60 15.30
N PRO A 539 -4.13 -6.90 16.16
CA PRO A 539 -4.16 -6.56 17.59
C PRO A 539 -3.91 -5.06 17.85
N LEU A 540 -4.68 -4.20 17.16
CA LEU A 540 -4.67 -2.76 17.32
C LEU A 540 -5.41 -2.38 18.63
N VAL A 541 -4.82 -1.48 19.42
CA VAL A 541 -5.49 -0.85 20.58
C VAL A 541 -6.76 -0.15 20.11
N GLY A 542 -7.89 -0.40 20.80
CA GLY A 542 -9.20 0.09 20.38
C GLY A 542 -9.92 -0.76 19.33
N ASN A 543 -9.34 -1.86 18.84
CA ASN A 543 -10.05 -2.76 17.92
C ASN A 543 -11.29 -3.37 18.64
N PRO A 544 -12.53 -3.08 18.19
CA PRO A 544 -13.74 -3.56 18.84
C PRO A 544 -13.98 -5.06 18.63
N SER A 545 -13.28 -5.70 17.69
CA SER A 545 -13.38 -7.12 17.39
C SER A 545 -12.06 -7.66 16.84
N PHE A 546 -11.22 -8.20 17.71
CA PHE A 546 -10.09 -9.07 17.34
C PHE A 546 -10.53 -10.54 17.46
N THR A 547 -10.73 -11.19 16.33
CA THR A 547 -11.32 -12.53 16.24
C THR A 547 -10.26 -13.62 16.34
N VAL A 548 -10.50 -14.58 17.24
CA VAL A 548 -9.68 -15.78 17.40
C VAL A 548 -10.56 -17.01 17.20
N GLY A 549 -10.18 -17.84 16.24
CA GLY A 549 -10.77 -19.14 15.94
C GLY A 549 -10.00 -20.32 16.54
N VAL A 550 -10.68 -21.46 16.65
CA VAL A 550 -10.12 -22.79 16.87
C VAL A 550 -10.74 -23.78 15.91
N ILE A 551 -9.91 -24.67 15.35
CA ILE A 551 -10.29 -25.81 14.52
C ILE A 551 -9.66 -27.10 15.10
N ASP A 552 -9.94 -28.26 14.52
CA ASP A 552 -9.46 -29.58 14.98
C ASP A 552 -9.84 -29.93 16.43
N GLY A 553 -10.86 -29.25 16.98
CA GLY A 553 -11.43 -29.58 18.27
C GLY A 553 -12.42 -30.75 18.18
N ARG A 554 -12.95 -31.16 19.34
CA ARG A 554 -14.01 -32.15 19.40
C ARG A 554 -15.38 -31.49 19.13
N PRO A 555 -16.19 -32.00 18.18
CA PRO A 555 -17.54 -31.48 17.94
C PRO A 555 -18.43 -31.46 19.18
N GLY A 556 -19.16 -30.37 19.39
CA GLY A 556 -20.07 -30.19 20.52
C GLY A 556 -19.40 -30.06 21.89
N ALA A 557 -18.06 -30.00 21.95
CA ALA A 557 -17.35 -29.73 23.19
C ALA A 557 -17.49 -28.26 23.61
N GLU A 558 -17.55 -28.03 24.92
CA GLU A 558 -17.27 -26.70 25.47
C GLU A 558 -15.79 -26.39 25.25
N ALA A 559 -15.50 -25.18 24.78
CA ALA A 559 -14.15 -24.67 24.60
C ALA A 559 -14.02 -23.30 25.25
N VAL A 560 -12.80 -22.91 25.61
CA VAL A 560 -12.50 -21.57 26.11
C VAL A 560 -11.20 -21.06 25.51
N PHE A 561 -11.24 -19.82 25.01
CA PHE A 561 -10.04 -19.04 24.75
C PHE A 561 -9.68 -18.26 26.02
N VAL A 562 -8.46 -18.49 26.52
CA VAL A 562 -7.87 -17.75 27.64
C VAL A 562 -6.82 -16.82 27.08
N LEU A 563 -6.81 -15.55 27.53
CA LEU A 563 -5.81 -14.55 27.16
C LEU A 563 -5.28 -13.89 28.45
N ASP A 564 -3.96 -13.81 28.59
CA ASP A 564 -3.32 -13.33 29.81
C ASP A 564 -1.92 -12.73 29.56
N ILE A 565 -1.36 -11.98 30.50
CA ILE A 565 0.00 -11.40 30.42
C ILE A 565 1.13 -12.41 30.66
N THR A 566 0.78 -13.66 30.98
CA THR A 566 1.70 -14.79 31.13
C THR A 566 1.16 -16.01 30.41
N GLU A 567 2.03 -16.85 29.82
CA GLU A 567 1.59 -18.03 29.06
C GLU A 567 0.64 -18.95 29.87
N PRO A 568 -0.62 -19.17 29.42
CA PRO A 568 -1.55 -20.08 30.09
C PRO A 568 -1.03 -21.53 30.10
N ALA A 569 -1.11 -22.26 31.21
CA ALA A 569 -0.53 -23.60 31.34
C ALA A 569 -1.24 -24.68 30.48
N THR A 570 -0.51 -25.65 29.92
CA THR A 570 -1.09 -26.78 29.16
C THR A 570 -1.81 -27.83 30.02
N SER A 571 -1.53 -27.88 31.33
CA SER A 571 -1.92 -29.00 32.21
C SER A 571 -3.35 -28.94 32.76
N SER A 572 -4.00 -27.78 32.71
CA SER A 572 -5.36 -27.56 33.22
C SER A 572 -5.91 -26.22 32.70
N ILE A 573 -7.23 -26.13 32.51
CA ILE A 573 -7.91 -24.84 32.24
C ILE A 573 -7.77 -23.93 33.47
N PRO A 574 -7.18 -22.73 33.35
CA PRO A 574 -7.16 -21.75 34.44
C PRO A 574 -8.58 -21.32 34.82
N PRO A 575 -8.91 -21.12 36.10
CA PRO A 575 -10.22 -20.59 36.48
C PRO A 575 -10.34 -19.12 36.06
N PRO A 576 -11.52 -18.62 35.67
CA PRO A 576 -11.72 -17.25 35.17
C PRO A 576 -11.23 -16.13 36.09
N SER A 577 -11.11 -16.40 37.40
CA SER A 577 -10.63 -15.44 38.40
C SER A 577 -9.10 -15.38 38.54
N GLN A 578 -8.34 -16.06 37.69
CA GLN A 578 -6.86 -16.13 37.72
C GLN A 578 -6.19 -15.70 36.42
N VAL A 579 -6.97 -15.24 35.44
CA VAL A 579 -6.49 -14.82 34.11
C VAL A 579 -7.10 -13.47 33.74
N ALA A 580 -6.47 -12.72 32.84
CA ALA A 580 -6.99 -11.42 32.40
C ALA A 580 -8.35 -11.57 31.67
N CYS A 581 -8.45 -12.46 30.69
CA CYS A 581 -9.67 -12.68 29.91
C CYS A 581 -9.99 -14.17 29.72
N TYR A 582 -11.29 -14.48 29.63
CA TYR A 582 -11.83 -15.85 29.56
C TYR A 582 -13.09 -15.89 28.69
N PHE A 583 -12.98 -16.44 27.48
CA PHE A 583 -14.03 -16.42 26.45
C PHE A 583 -14.55 -17.84 26.16
N PRO A 584 -15.67 -18.27 26.77
CA PRO A 584 -16.24 -19.59 26.53
C PRO A 584 -17.05 -19.63 25.22
N THR A 585 -16.98 -20.75 24.52
CA THR A 585 -17.81 -21.07 23.34
C THR A 585 -18.16 -22.58 23.32
N THR A 586 -18.96 -23.00 22.36
CA THR A 586 -19.24 -24.42 22.08
C THR A 586 -18.87 -24.72 20.65
N LEU A 587 -18.06 -25.77 20.43
CA LEU A 587 -17.57 -26.10 19.10
C LEU A 587 -18.70 -26.67 18.23
N ILE A 588 -18.91 -26.05 17.07
CA ILE A 588 -19.84 -26.49 16.04
C ILE A 588 -19.17 -27.61 15.25
N GLN A 589 -19.96 -28.58 14.77
CA GLN A 589 -19.44 -29.64 13.91
C GLN A 589 -19.33 -29.13 12.47
N SER A 590 -18.14 -29.21 11.89
CA SER A 590 -17.91 -29.09 10.44
C SER A 590 -18.65 -30.19 9.69
N GLU A 591 -19.34 -29.86 8.59
CA GLU A 591 -20.03 -30.86 7.76
C GLU A 591 -19.07 -31.63 6.83
N GLU A 592 -17.83 -31.14 6.64
CA GLU A 592 -16.85 -31.65 5.68
C GLU A 592 -16.01 -32.81 6.24
N ASP A 593 -15.27 -32.56 7.32
CA ASP A 593 -14.37 -33.50 7.99
C ASP A 593 -14.95 -34.06 9.31
N GLY A 594 -16.04 -33.47 9.80
CA GLY A 594 -16.65 -33.80 11.06
C GLY A 594 -15.88 -33.32 12.30
N SER A 595 -14.90 -32.42 12.17
CA SER A 595 -14.17 -31.81 13.30
C SER A 595 -15.00 -30.72 13.99
N GLY A 596 -14.54 -30.29 15.17
CA GLY A 596 -15.16 -29.23 15.96
C GLY A 596 -14.43 -27.90 15.80
N SER A 597 -15.15 -26.85 15.41
CA SER A 597 -14.61 -25.50 15.24
C SER A 597 -15.44 -24.44 15.97
N GLY A 598 -14.82 -23.29 16.28
CA GLY A 598 -15.50 -22.19 16.97
C GLY A 598 -14.64 -20.94 17.00
N SER A 599 -15.26 -19.77 17.12
CA SER A 599 -14.59 -18.47 17.18
C SER A 599 -15.09 -17.63 18.36
N VAL A 600 -14.28 -16.68 18.79
CA VAL A 600 -14.64 -15.61 19.73
C VAL A 600 -14.09 -14.29 19.22
N SER A 601 -14.85 -13.22 19.39
CA SER A 601 -14.38 -11.85 19.18
C SER A 601 -13.91 -11.27 20.52
N VAL A 602 -12.73 -10.66 20.52
CA VAL A 602 -12.10 -10.02 21.68
C VAL A 602 -12.09 -8.51 21.46
N GLU A 603 -12.80 -7.77 22.31
CA GLU A 603 -12.69 -6.30 22.37
C GLU A 603 -11.32 -5.93 22.95
N ILE A 604 -10.47 -5.26 22.17
CA ILE A 604 -9.21 -4.69 22.65
C ILE A 604 -9.53 -3.26 23.14
N PRO A 605 -9.34 -2.93 24.42
CA PRO A 605 -9.67 -1.61 24.93
C PRO A 605 -8.92 -0.49 24.19
N ASP A 606 -9.59 0.64 23.99
CA ASP A 606 -8.98 1.91 23.58
C ASP A 606 -8.25 2.54 24.78
N ASP A 607 -7.09 1.97 25.09
CA ASP A 607 -6.19 2.42 26.15
C ASP A 607 -4.74 2.43 25.61
N PRO A 608 -4.17 3.60 25.29
CA PRO A 608 -2.81 3.73 24.79
C PRO A 608 -1.72 3.15 25.71
N THR A 609 -1.99 2.92 27.00
CA THR A 609 -1.02 2.29 27.92
C THR A 609 -0.81 0.80 27.65
N LEU A 610 -1.68 0.19 26.83
CA LEU A 610 -1.56 -1.20 26.38
C LEU A 610 -0.59 -1.38 25.19
N VAL A 611 -0.16 -0.30 24.54
CA VAL A 611 0.73 -0.37 23.38
C VAL A 611 2.08 -0.99 23.75
N GLY A 612 2.51 -1.98 22.97
CA GLY A 612 3.71 -2.78 23.23
C GLY A 612 3.52 -3.91 24.25
N GLN A 613 2.33 -4.05 24.86
CA GLN A 613 2.06 -5.16 25.78
C GLN A 613 1.93 -6.48 25.00
N THR A 614 2.71 -7.49 25.41
CA THR A 614 2.53 -8.86 24.93
C THR A 614 1.49 -9.60 25.79
N LEU A 615 0.52 -10.20 25.12
CA LEU A 615 -0.47 -11.12 25.66
C LEU A 615 -0.27 -12.52 25.08
N TYR A 616 -0.60 -13.53 25.88
CA TYR A 616 -0.49 -14.94 25.54
C TYR A 616 -1.88 -15.58 25.59
N GLY A 617 -2.32 -16.07 24.43
CA GLY A 617 -3.59 -16.76 24.26
C GLY A 617 -3.42 -18.27 24.16
N ARG A 618 -4.42 -19.03 24.62
CA ARG A 618 -4.52 -20.48 24.38
C ARG A 618 -5.98 -20.92 24.38
N TRP A 619 -6.32 -21.78 23.42
CA TRP A 619 -7.58 -22.51 23.41
C TRP A 619 -7.48 -23.77 24.25
N TYR A 620 -8.52 -24.03 25.03
CA TYR A 620 -8.76 -25.29 25.71
C TYR A 620 -10.10 -25.87 25.27
N VAL A 621 -10.13 -27.16 24.95
CA VAL A 621 -11.32 -27.88 24.50
C VAL A 621 -11.57 -29.03 25.47
N LEU A 622 -12.80 -29.17 25.98
CA LEU A 622 -13.15 -30.29 26.86
C LEU A 622 -13.19 -31.61 26.07
N ASP A 623 -12.33 -32.54 26.47
CA ASP A 623 -12.19 -33.84 25.82
C ASP A 623 -12.04 -34.94 26.86
N ASP A 624 -13.15 -35.61 27.16
CA ASP A 624 -13.25 -36.70 28.14
C ASP A 624 -12.51 -37.98 27.72
N ALA A 625 -11.98 -38.04 26.49
CA ALA A 625 -11.11 -39.10 26.03
C ALA A 625 -9.61 -38.73 26.06
N SER A 626 -9.25 -37.47 26.38
CA SER A 626 -7.87 -37.08 26.69
C SER A 626 -7.45 -37.58 28.07
N ALA A 627 -6.14 -37.77 28.29
CA ALA A 627 -5.59 -38.23 29.57
C ALA A 627 -5.73 -37.19 30.71
N THR A 628 -5.99 -35.93 30.38
CA THR A 628 -6.20 -34.80 31.32
C THR A 628 -7.66 -34.32 31.35
N GLY A 629 -8.53 -34.86 30.48
CA GLY A 629 -9.90 -34.37 30.28
C GLY A 629 -10.00 -33.13 29.37
N ILE A 630 -8.88 -32.68 28.81
CA ILE A 630 -8.76 -31.50 27.95
C ILE A 630 -7.81 -31.74 26.78
N ALA A 631 -8.07 -31.09 25.66
CA ALA A 631 -7.09 -30.78 24.63
C ALA A 631 -6.79 -29.27 24.69
N CYS A 632 -5.61 -28.82 24.23
CA CYS A 632 -5.32 -27.40 24.13
C CYS A 632 -4.44 -27.06 22.93
N SER A 633 -4.65 -25.87 22.35
CA SER A 633 -3.87 -25.40 21.22
C SER A 633 -2.42 -25.08 21.60
N PRO A 634 -1.54 -24.88 20.62
CA PRO A 634 -0.33 -24.09 20.83
C PRO A 634 -0.67 -22.68 21.38
N THR A 635 0.33 -22.02 21.95
CA THR A 635 0.16 -20.64 22.44
C THR A 635 0.16 -19.70 21.26
N ILE A 636 -0.79 -18.77 21.23
CA ILE A 636 -0.73 -17.59 20.37
C ILE A 636 -0.12 -16.43 21.18
N THR A 637 0.86 -15.74 20.61
CA THR A 637 1.49 -14.56 21.20
C THR A 637 1.04 -13.34 20.42
N ILE A 638 0.50 -12.36 21.12
CA ILE A 638 -0.09 -11.15 20.55
C ILE A 638 0.63 -9.96 21.17
N THR A 639 1.24 -9.10 20.35
CA THR A 639 1.76 -7.81 20.83
C THR A 639 0.79 -6.73 20.39
N LEU A 640 0.15 -6.07 21.36
CA LEU A 640 -0.74 -4.96 21.09
C LEU A 640 0.05 -3.79 20.50
N PHE A 641 -0.44 -3.19 19.43
CA PHE A 641 0.18 -2.00 18.84
C PHE A 641 -0.77 -0.82 18.82
N GLY A 642 -0.17 0.37 18.88
CA GLY A 642 -0.90 1.63 18.79
C GLY A 642 -1.10 2.03 17.34
N GLU A 643 -2.04 2.95 17.15
CA GLU A 643 -2.51 3.45 15.87
C GLU A 643 -1.43 4.17 15.02
N GLY A 644 -0.21 4.33 15.54
CA GLY A 644 0.96 4.90 14.88
C GLY A 644 2.25 4.13 15.13
N GLY A 645 2.68 3.34 14.14
CA GLY A 645 3.97 2.64 14.14
C GLY A 645 4.08 1.46 15.12
N ILE A 646 5.17 0.69 15.03
CA ILE A 646 5.53 -0.35 16.01
C ILE A 646 5.96 0.28 17.36
N ASP A 647 5.98 1.60 17.46
CA ASP A 647 6.72 2.33 18.48
C ASP A 647 5.86 3.37 19.25
N GLY A 648 4.56 3.52 18.97
CA GLY A 648 3.56 4.14 19.86
C GLY A 648 3.80 5.60 20.32
N LYS A 649 4.76 6.31 19.74
CA LYS A 649 5.28 7.60 20.22
C LYS A 649 4.96 8.71 19.21
N THR A 650 3.72 9.23 19.31
CA THR A 650 3.16 10.28 18.44
C THR A 650 3.47 11.71 18.90
N GLY A 651 4.12 11.91 20.04
CA GLY A 651 4.58 13.23 20.48
C GLY A 651 5.40 13.23 21.78
N PHE A 652 6.17 14.29 22.00
CA PHE A 652 7.03 14.52 23.16
C PHE A 652 6.26 14.41 24.48
N ALA A 653 5.05 14.97 24.54
CA ALA A 653 4.21 14.90 25.74
C ALA A 653 3.87 13.45 26.11
N ALA A 654 3.43 12.63 25.15
CA ALA A 654 3.12 11.22 25.38
C ALA A 654 4.37 10.39 25.75
N TRP A 655 5.52 10.69 25.13
CA TRP A 655 6.79 10.08 25.51
C TRP A 655 7.24 10.47 26.93
N ALA A 656 7.09 11.75 27.31
CA ALA A 656 7.50 12.25 28.61
C ALA A 656 6.60 11.70 29.72
N ASP A 657 5.28 11.73 29.53
CA ASP A 657 4.30 11.16 30.46
C ASP A 657 4.53 9.66 30.69
N MET A 658 4.99 8.92 29.68
CA MET A 658 5.31 7.49 29.80
C MET A 658 6.68 7.23 30.45
N LEU A 659 7.75 7.81 29.92
CA LEU A 659 9.13 7.51 30.35
C LEU A 659 9.46 8.15 31.70
N LEU A 660 8.92 9.34 31.96
CA LEU A 660 9.24 10.17 33.13
C LEU A 660 8.11 10.16 34.18
N ALA A 661 7.11 9.29 34.03
CA ALA A 661 5.94 9.09 34.91
C ALA A 661 6.25 9.01 36.42
N THR A 662 7.47 8.63 36.78
CA THR A 662 7.93 8.43 38.16
C THR A 662 8.82 9.55 38.71
N LEU A 663 9.18 10.52 37.87
CA LEU A 663 9.98 11.69 38.25
C LEU A 663 9.11 12.83 38.76
N SER A 664 9.73 13.94 39.21
CA SER A 664 8.95 15.12 39.58
C SER A 664 8.46 15.86 38.33
N PRO A 665 7.38 16.68 38.43
CA PRO A 665 6.92 17.48 37.30
C PRO A 665 8.00 18.41 36.71
N GLU A 666 8.90 18.91 37.55
CA GLU A 666 10.04 19.76 37.12
C GLU A 666 11.08 18.95 36.31
N ASP A 667 11.22 17.65 36.59
CA ASP A 667 12.14 16.73 35.88
C ASP A 667 11.54 16.16 34.58
N ALA A 668 10.21 16.25 34.41
CA ALA A 668 9.49 15.82 33.21
C ALA A 668 9.37 16.93 32.15
N GLU A 669 9.77 18.16 32.45
CA GLU A 669 9.72 19.28 31.49
C GLU A 669 10.67 19.07 30.30
N ALA A 670 10.34 19.65 29.14
CA ALA A 670 11.12 19.54 27.91
C ALA A 670 12.59 19.98 28.05
N LEU A 671 12.87 20.93 28.95
CA LEU A 671 14.22 21.47 29.19
C LEU A 671 14.88 20.93 30.46
N ALA A 672 14.31 19.89 31.07
CA ALA A 672 14.93 19.19 32.19
C ALA A 672 16.00 18.19 31.73
N ASN A 673 16.84 17.80 32.67
CA ASN A 673 17.99 16.91 32.52
C ASN A 673 18.16 16.18 33.87
N PRO A 674 17.48 15.03 34.07
CA PRO A 674 17.41 14.38 35.38
C PRO A 674 18.63 13.49 35.69
N ASP A 675 19.43 13.11 34.69
CA ASP A 675 20.57 12.19 34.79
C ASP A 675 21.95 12.92 34.89
N GLY A 676 21.97 14.22 34.53
CA GLY A 676 23.12 15.11 34.62
C GLY A 676 24.10 15.02 33.44
N ASP A 677 23.68 14.57 32.26
CA ASP A 677 24.51 14.56 31.05
C ASP A 677 24.43 15.89 30.26
N PRO A 678 24.86 16.01 28.98
CA PRO A 678 24.76 17.27 28.24
C PRO A 678 23.44 17.48 27.46
N LEU A 679 22.51 16.52 27.45
CA LEU A 679 21.28 16.53 26.65
C LEU A 679 20.05 16.90 27.50
N LEU A 680 19.05 17.52 26.90
CA LEU A 680 17.76 17.80 27.54
C LEU A 680 16.72 16.74 27.17
N ASN A 681 15.67 16.55 27.97
CA ASN A 681 14.57 15.63 27.68
C ASN A 681 14.02 15.75 26.24
N ILE A 682 13.92 16.98 25.72
CA ILE A 682 13.51 17.25 24.34
C ILE A 682 14.50 16.75 23.28
N GLU A 683 15.80 16.81 23.57
CA GLU A 683 16.88 16.31 22.69
C GLU A 683 16.99 14.78 22.76
N GLU A 684 16.76 14.22 23.95
CA GLU A 684 16.66 12.79 24.24
C GLU A 684 15.52 12.12 23.46
N TYR A 685 14.29 12.62 23.59
CA TYR A 685 13.16 12.17 22.79
C TYR A 685 13.45 12.33 21.29
N PHE A 686 13.94 13.51 20.88
CA PHE A 686 14.21 13.79 19.47
C PHE A 686 15.23 12.81 18.87
N ALA A 687 16.22 12.36 19.64
CA ALA A 687 17.21 11.37 19.22
C ALA A 687 16.86 9.90 19.58
N ASN A 688 15.68 9.65 20.17
CA ASN A 688 15.21 8.33 20.63
C ASN A 688 16.11 7.66 21.70
N THR A 689 16.70 8.44 22.60
CA THR A 689 17.55 7.96 23.70
C THR A 689 16.80 7.97 25.05
N ASP A 690 17.38 7.34 26.07
CA ASP A 690 16.76 7.18 27.40
C ASP A 690 17.21 8.31 28.33
N ALA A 691 16.34 9.29 28.54
CA ALA A 691 16.59 10.45 29.40
C ALA A 691 16.82 10.14 30.89
N THR A 692 16.67 8.89 31.33
CA THR A 692 17.02 8.46 32.70
C THR A 692 18.44 7.89 32.81
N GLN A 693 19.16 7.75 31.70
CA GLN A 693 20.51 7.20 31.61
C GLN A 693 21.46 8.14 30.90
N ARG A 694 22.75 8.15 31.31
CA ARG A 694 23.77 9.00 30.70
C ARG A 694 24.07 8.60 29.26
N ASN A 695 23.74 9.48 28.33
CA ASN A 695 23.93 9.27 26.90
C ASN A 695 25.16 10.02 26.37
N GLY A 696 25.43 9.82 25.09
CA GLY A 696 26.48 10.50 24.33
C GLY A 696 25.89 11.59 23.43
N SER A 697 26.70 12.56 23.02
CA SER A 697 26.26 13.61 22.09
C SER A 697 25.69 13.01 20.81
N THR A 698 24.41 13.28 20.56
CA THR A 698 23.66 12.89 19.34
C THR A 698 23.94 13.83 18.15
N LEU A 699 24.69 14.91 18.42
CA LEU A 699 25.18 15.89 17.45
C LEU A 699 26.69 15.71 17.23
N THR A 700 27.11 15.62 15.97
CA THR A 700 28.52 15.52 15.55
C THR A 700 28.87 16.67 14.61
N MET A 701 29.94 17.41 14.93
CA MET A 701 30.52 18.42 14.04
C MET A 701 31.60 17.79 13.15
N GLY A 702 31.59 18.10 11.86
CA GLY A 702 32.52 17.53 10.89
C GLY A 702 32.85 18.47 9.74
N SER A 703 33.31 17.87 8.63
CA SER A 703 33.52 18.57 7.37
C SER A 703 33.34 17.63 6.19
N VAL A 704 32.73 18.13 5.10
CA VAL A 704 32.64 17.43 3.81
C VAL A 704 33.54 18.15 2.80
N SER A 705 34.26 17.38 1.97
CA SER A 705 35.08 17.93 0.89
C SER A 705 34.37 17.73 -0.44
N ILE A 706 34.05 18.82 -1.14
CA ILE A 706 33.36 18.82 -2.44
C ILE A 706 34.21 19.64 -3.40
N ASP A 707 34.58 19.03 -4.53
CA ASP A 707 35.55 19.55 -5.51
C ASP A 707 36.89 20.04 -4.92
N GLY A 708 37.32 19.43 -3.80
CA GLY A 708 38.55 19.79 -3.07
C GLY A 708 38.41 21.02 -2.17
N ILE A 709 37.19 21.48 -1.93
CA ILE A 709 36.86 22.56 -0.99
C ILE A 709 36.14 21.95 0.21
N ASP A 710 36.66 22.22 1.42
CA ASP A 710 36.08 21.71 2.66
C ASP A 710 35.03 22.67 3.22
N TYR A 711 33.86 22.13 3.53
CA TYR A 711 32.71 22.81 4.14
C TYR A 711 32.43 22.21 5.52
N PRO A 712 32.18 23.01 6.56
CA PRO A 712 31.85 22.46 7.87
C PRO A 712 30.46 21.82 7.83
N THR A 713 30.31 20.68 8.50
CA THR A 713 29.04 19.96 8.63
C THR A 713 28.60 19.88 10.09
N LEU A 714 27.29 19.80 10.29
CA LEU A 714 26.63 19.42 11.52
C LEU A 714 25.75 18.22 11.19
N SER A 715 26.07 17.07 11.79
CA SER A 715 25.23 15.87 11.74
C SER A 715 24.46 15.73 13.05
N TYR A 716 23.19 15.33 12.97
CA TYR A 716 22.34 15.09 14.13
C TYR A 716 21.40 13.91 13.89
N THR A 717 21.11 13.16 14.95
CA THR A 717 20.10 12.08 14.92
C THR A 717 18.72 12.67 15.21
N ARG A 718 17.69 12.24 14.47
CA ARG A 718 16.29 12.53 14.76
C ARG A 718 15.39 11.29 14.62
N ARG A 719 14.26 11.26 15.31
CA ARG A 719 13.14 10.35 15.02
C ARG A 719 12.59 10.60 13.62
N GLN A 720 12.32 9.54 12.87
CA GLN A 720 11.86 9.62 11.47
C GLN A 720 10.45 10.24 11.30
N PHE A 721 9.66 10.33 12.38
CA PHE A 721 8.25 10.76 12.35
C PHE A 721 7.87 11.75 13.48
N SER A 722 8.79 12.62 13.91
CA SER A 722 8.49 13.65 14.94
C SER A 722 7.83 14.89 14.33
N ALA A 723 6.49 14.93 14.27
CA ALA A 723 5.73 16.12 13.85
C ALA A 723 5.77 17.25 14.91
N ASP A 724 5.91 16.86 16.17
CA ASP A 724 5.83 17.71 17.36
C ASP A 724 7.13 18.46 17.71
N ILE A 725 8.26 18.08 17.10
CA ILE A 725 9.55 18.79 17.25
C ILE A 725 10.13 19.15 15.89
N LYS A 726 10.30 20.44 15.68
CA LYS A 726 10.97 20.98 14.50
C LYS A 726 12.48 21.19 14.75
N PRO A 727 13.38 20.48 14.04
CA PRO A 727 14.78 20.87 13.98
C PRO A 727 14.96 22.12 13.12
N ILE A 728 15.85 23.00 13.56
CA ILE A 728 16.30 24.17 12.80
C ILE A 728 17.83 24.22 12.94
N VAL A 729 18.54 23.95 11.86
CA VAL A 729 19.98 24.24 11.82
C VAL A 729 20.16 25.74 11.56
N GLU A 730 21.01 26.38 12.34
CA GLU A 730 21.29 27.82 12.24
C GLU A 730 22.80 28.05 12.03
N TYR A 731 23.13 28.91 11.07
CA TYR A 731 24.48 29.39 10.78
C TYR A 731 24.73 30.76 11.44
N SER A 732 25.95 30.99 11.93
CA SER A 732 26.43 32.30 12.37
C SER A 732 27.89 32.55 12.00
N ALA A 733 28.22 33.80 11.71
CA ALA A 733 29.61 34.25 11.52
C ALA A 733 30.22 34.95 12.76
N ASP A 734 29.39 35.34 13.73
CA ASP A 734 29.75 36.23 14.85
C ASP A 734 29.23 35.77 16.24
N LEU A 735 28.48 34.66 16.30
CA LEU A 735 27.70 34.16 17.44
C LEU A 735 26.53 35.05 17.91
N LEU A 736 26.32 36.21 17.29
CA LEU A 736 25.27 37.17 17.64
C LEU A 736 24.09 37.07 16.68
N THR A 737 24.38 36.94 15.39
CA THR A 737 23.43 36.87 14.28
C THR A 737 23.34 35.43 13.81
N TRP A 738 22.15 34.83 13.88
CA TRP A 738 21.89 33.44 13.49
C TRP A 738 20.89 33.39 12.32
N ILE A 739 21.18 32.57 11.32
CA ILE A 739 20.45 32.48 10.05
C ILE A 739 20.06 31.02 9.81
N SER A 740 18.77 30.76 9.56
CA SER A 740 18.20 29.42 9.31
C SER A 740 17.72 29.21 7.86
N SER A 741 18.09 30.10 6.93
CA SER A 741 17.68 29.98 5.53
C SER A 741 18.65 29.13 4.69
N ASN A 742 18.09 28.50 3.65
CA ASN A 742 18.83 27.69 2.67
C ASN A 742 19.87 28.50 1.86
N ASP A 743 19.94 29.83 2.04
CA ASP A 743 20.97 30.69 1.45
C ASP A 743 22.37 30.44 2.03
N MET A 744 22.45 29.83 3.22
CA MET A 744 23.70 29.58 3.95
C MET A 744 23.91 28.11 4.35
N LEU A 745 22.89 27.26 4.20
CA LEU A 745 22.83 25.89 4.70
C LEU A 745 22.22 24.95 3.66
N GLU A 746 22.72 23.72 3.59
CA GLU A 746 22.26 22.68 2.67
C GLU A 746 22.29 21.32 3.37
N GLU A 747 21.18 20.59 3.31
CA GLU A 747 21.11 19.19 3.74
C GLU A 747 21.75 18.30 2.67
N ILE A 748 22.68 17.42 3.07
CA ILE A 748 23.50 16.62 2.15
C ILE A 748 23.39 15.10 2.38
N SER A 749 22.75 14.67 3.46
CA SER A 749 22.41 13.26 3.67
C SER A 749 21.29 13.12 4.69
N VAL A 750 20.38 12.18 4.44
CA VAL A 750 19.50 11.57 5.45
C VAL A 750 19.76 10.07 5.37
N VAL A 751 20.07 9.44 6.51
CA VAL A 751 20.42 8.01 6.59
C VAL A 751 19.63 7.38 7.72
N SER A 752 18.74 6.43 7.43
CA SER A 752 18.06 5.65 8.48
C SER A 752 19.07 4.83 9.27
N ASN A 753 18.91 4.83 10.59
CA ASN A 753 19.77 4.09 11.52
C ASN A 753 19.23 2.68 11.82
N GLY A 754 18.03 2.33 11.34
CA GLY A 754 17.39 1.02 11.53
C GLY A 754 16.70 0.80 12.89
N ASP A 755 16.56 1.86 13.69
CA ASP A 755 16.00 1.86 15.06
C ASP A 755 14.84 2.87 15.24
N GLY A 756 14.22 3.29 14.14
CA GLY A 756 13.21 4.36 14.10
C GLY A 756 13.79 5.79 14.10
N THR A 757 15.12 5.92 14.06
CA THR A 757 15.82 7.20 13.85
C THR A 757 16.53 7.29 12.51
N GLU A 758 16.88 8.51 12.14
CA GLU A 758 17.73 8.83 11.00
C GLU A 758 18.78 9.88 11.37
N THR A 759 19.96 9.74 10.80
CA THR A 759 21.05 10.71 10.91
C THR A 759 20.97 11.68 9.73
N ILE A 760 20.74 12.96 10.03
CA ILE A 760 20.77 14.05 9.06
C ILE A 760 22.12 14.74 9.10
N THR A 761 22.70 15.06 7.94
CA THR A 761 23.88 15.92 7.84
C THR A 761 23.57 17.17 7.04
N VAL A 762 23.83 18.34 7.64
CA VAL A 762 23.71 19.65 7.01
C VAL A 762 25.11 20.28 6.90
N ARG A 763 25.44 20.88 5.75
CA ARG A 763 26.65 21.69 5.55
C ARG A 763 26.36 23.18 5.55
N SER A 764 27.36 23.96 5.93
CA SER A 764 27.46 25.38 5.55
C SER A 764 27.80 25.50 4.06
N LEU A 765 27.18 26.46 3.38
CA LEU A 765 27.58 26.87 2.02
C LEU A 765 28.86 27.71 2.00
N THR A 766 29.37 28.13 3.16
CA THR A 766 30.63 28.87 3.29
C THR A 766 31.79 27.91 3.60
N SER A 767 32.82 27.87 2.75
CA SER A 767 33.96 26.96 2.96
C SER A 767 34.80 27.33 4.19
N ILE A 768 35.41 26.32 4.83
CA ILE A 768 36.32 26.49 5.98
C ILE A 768 37.52 27.38 5.60
N GLN A 769 37.92 27.33 4.34
CA GLN A 769 39.06 28.06 3.75
C GLN A 769 38.83 29.59 3.64
N SER A 770 37.60 30.07 3.87
CA SER A 770 37.22 31.50 3.78
C SER A 770 37.88 32.44 4.80
N ASN A 771 38.55 31.92 5.83
CA ASN A 771 39.06 32.64 7.00
C ASN A 771 38.00 33.40 7.83
N ALA A 772 36.72 33.26 7.51
CA ALA A 772 35.63 33.69 8.38
C ALA A 772 35.49 32.71 9.56
N ARG A 773 35.15 33.22 10.75
CA ARG A 773 34.63 32.35 11.81
C ARG A 773 33.25 31.88 11.40
N GLN A 774 32.96 30.60 11.64
CA GLN A 774 31.68 29.99 11.31
C GLN A 774 31.23 29.14 12.48
N PHE A 775 29.94 29.16 12.74
CA PHE A 775 29.30 28.42 13.81
C PHE A 775 28.02 27.83 13.25
N LEU A 776 27.84 26.53 13.46
CA LEU A 776 26.59 25.82 13.22
C LEU A 776 26.03 25.44 14.59
N ARG A 777 24.70 25.49 14.73
CA ARG A 777 24.00 24.85 15.85
C ARG A 777 22.72 24.19 15.35
N LEU A 778 22.31 23.15 16.05
CA LEU A 778 20.94 22.66 16.00
C LEU A 778 20.12 23.43 17.03
N LYS A 779 18.87 23.72 16.70
CA LYS A 779 17.88 24.28 17.60
C LYS A 779 16.60 23.49 17.43
N LEU A 780 16.17 22.82 18.48
CA LEU A 780 14.89 22.14 18.53
C LEU A 780 13.79 23.13 18.96
N ARG A 781 12.58 22.91 18.47
CA ARG A 781 11.40 23.70 18.85
C ARG A 781 10.18 22.78 18.89
N LEU A 782 9.52 22.72 20.05
CA LEU A 782 8.18 22.14 20.15
C LEU A 782 7.19 22.88 19.25
N VAL A 783 6.38 22.11 18.55
CA VAL A 783 5.19 22.55 17.83
C VAL A 783 4.02 22.35 18.80
N GLU A 784 3.29 23.42 19.09
CA GLU A 784 2.05 23.43 19.90
C GLU A 784 0.82 23.20 18.99
#